data_AF-A0A943DUX7-F1
#
_entry.id   AF-A0A943DUX7-F1
#
_cell.length_a   1.000
_cell.length_b   1.000
_cell.length_c   1.000
_cell.angle_alpha   90.00
_cell.angle_beta   90.00
_cell.angle_gamma   90.00
#
_symmetry.space_group_name_H-M   'P 1'
#
loop_
_entity.id
_entity.type
_entity.pdbx_description
1 polymer ?
#
loop_
_entity_poly.entity_id
_entity_poly.type
_entity_poly.pdbx_seq_one_letter_code
_entity_poly.pdbx_strand_id
1 'polypeptide(L)'
;MKYLKTIYLLLCCTLALAACSDDDENSASGALSITTPAYTNVGYNKVTLSANISGTEGVNIVKRGFCYGTASHPDIYDTTSEVRGSEISTTLTGLTPQTRYYVRAFVTLYNEKPRYSEETSFTTPAETLSDELAAYEAPTYVDDYTSFSAWSNRYDWNLANVHDPTVMKADDGYYYMYQTDASYGNAHSGNGHFHARRSKDLVNWEYLGATMSETPPTWIKEKLNAYRQEMGLEPIDNPSYGYWAPVARKVSNGKYRMYYSIVITNYIQTGKPEIENNGNFDGSWTERAFIGLMETSDPASNIWEDKGFVVCSASDKGKTDYGRSSINDWEGYFKINAIDPTYIITENGEHWLIYGSWHSGIAALQVNPEDGKPLNALGNPWDITGEDNSGYGKIIATRGTSRWQASEGPEVIYRDGYYYLFLAYGSLSVEYNTRVCRSRNIDGPYVDIHGNSAMGSAQLYPILTAPYRFDNSYGWVGISHCGIFDDGAGNWFYTSQGRFPVNVGGNEYSNAIMMGHVRSIRWDANGWPLVMPERYGAVPQAPITENEIAGDWEHLALTTSTGTQRTSETMTYDLGTHKITSGSWKNATWTFDAATQTITTSAGVVLYLQREVDWEASPRTHTIVYAAQSNQKTYWGKKLQ
;
A
#
# COMPACT_ATOMS: atom_id res chain seq x y z
N MET A 1 -64.57 21.00 60.71
CA MET A 1 -63.66 21.77 61.58
C MET A 1 -63.27 23.05 60.82
N LYS A 2 -63.67 24.22 61.35
CA LYS A 2 -63.22 25.61 61.07
C LYS A 2 -63.21 26.13 59.61
N TYR A 3 -64.13 27.03 59.26
CA TYR A 3 -64.05 28.53 59.26
C TYR A 3 -63.16 29.08 58.11
N LEU A 4 -63.71 29.73 57.06
CA LEU A 4 -64.21 31.12 56.93
C LEU A 4 -63.12 32.19 56.72
N LYS A 5 -63.46 33.16 55.83
CA LYS A 5 -63.13 34.61 55.85
C LYS A 5 -61.81 35.05 55.17
N THR A 6 -61.69 36.16 54.41
CA THR A 6 -62.49 37.37 54.08
C THR A 6 -61.66 38.15 53.04
N ILE A 7 -62.19 38.54 51.86
CA ILE A 7 -62.63 39.90 51.44
C ILE A 7 -61.58 41.02 51.68
N TYR A 8 -61.14 41.72 50.63
CA TYR A 8 -61.56 43.11 50.36
C TYR A 8 -61.23 43.57 48.93
N LEU A 9 -62.27 44.17 48.36
CA LEU A 9 -62.40 44.83 47.07
C LEU A 9 -62.16 46.35 47.28
N LEU A 10 -61.90 47.05 46.16
CA LEU A 10 -61.87 48.50 45.90
C LEU A 10 -60.50 49.17 46.11
N LEU A 11 -59.99 50.00 45.18
CA LEU A 11 -60.68 51.03 44.41
C LEU A 11 -59.86 51.50 43.18
N CYS A 12 -60.57 51.76 42.08
CA CYS A 12 -60.36 52.72 40.97
C CYS A 12 -58.96 53.07 40.44
N CYS A 13 -58.79 52.98 39.11
CA CYS A 13 -58.90 54.15 38.20
C CYS A 13 -58.76 53.74 36.72
N THR A 14 -59.87 53.86 36.00
CA THR A 14 -60.05 54.40 34.64
C THR A 14 -58.96 54.28 33.55
N LEU A 15 -59.45 53.81 32.39
CA LEU A 15 -59.12 54.24 31.02
C LEU A 15 -57.75 53.86 30.43
N ALA A 16 -57.75 52.81 29.62
CA ALA A 16 -57.47 52.93 28.18
C ALA A 16 -57.88 51.64 27.47
N LEU A 17 -59.00 51.69 26.75
CA LEU A 17 -59.27 50.79 25.64
C LEU A 17 -58.26 51.13 24.55
N ALA A 18 -57.07 50.53 24.62
CA ALA A 18 -56.24 50.35 23.44
C ALA A 18 -56.72 49.04 22.80
N ALA A 19 -57.46 49.18 21.71
CA ALA A 19 -57.69 48.08 20.78
C ALA A 19 -56.32 47.45 20.46
N CYS A 20 -56.12 46.20 20.87
CA CYS A 20 -55.31 45.32 20.04
C CYS A 20 -56.18 45.06 18.82
N SER A 21 -55.96 45.83 17.75
CA SER A 21 -56.47 45.46 16.45
C SER A 21 -55.85 44.12 16.10
N ASP A 22 -56.68 43.11 15.84
CA ASP A 22 -56.30 41.90 15.11
C ASP A 22 -55.99 42.28 13.64
N ASP A 23 -55.09 43.24 13.42
CA ASP A 23 -54.57 43.57 12.08
C ASP A 23 -53.37 42.64 11.80
N ASP A 24 -53.62 41.34 11.93
CA ASP A 24 -52.66 40.26 11.66
C ASP A 24 -52.88 39.65 10.26
N GLU A 25 -53.66 40.32 9.40
CA GLU A 25 -53.83 39.95 7.99
C GLU A 25 -52.86 40.70 7.08
N ASN A 26 -52.20 39.96 6.19
CA ASN A 26 -51.29 40.51 5.19
C ASN A 26 -52.04 41.39 4.16
N SER A 27 -52.06 42.70 4.38
CA SER A 27 -52.86 43.67 3.61
C SER A 27 -52.51 43.78 2.11
N ALA A 28 -51.33 43.34 1.68
CA ALA A 28 -50.89 43.36 0.28
C ALA A 28 -50.47 41.99 -0.25
N SER A 29 -50.89 40.90 0.42
CA SER A 29 -50.38 39.56 0.11
C SER A 29 -50.58 39.19 -1.37
N GLY A 30 -51.70 39.54 -2.01
CA GLY A 30 -51.98 39.23 -3.42
C GLY A 30 -51.00 39.82 -4.45
N ALA A 31 -50.18 40.81 -4.09
CA ALA A 31 -49.19 41.44 -4.98
C ALA A 31 -47.78 40.80 -4.90
N LEU A 32 -47.57 39.86 -3.97
CA LEU A 32 -46.27 39.21 -3.79
C LEU A 32 -45.96 38.25 -4.95
N SER A 33 -44.82 38.45 -5.59
CA SER A 33 -44.31 37.60 -6.68
C SER A 33 -42.88 37.16 -6.41
N ILE A 34 -42.56 35.93 -6.83
CA ILE A 34 -41.23 35.32 -6.69
C ILE A 34 -40.73 35.00 -8.10
N THR A 35 -39.56 35.49 -8.47
CA THR A 35 -38.97 35.14 -9.77
C THR A 35 -38.59 33.66 -9.82
N THR A 36 -38.65 33.06 -11.01
CA THR A 36 -38.05 31.74 -11.25
C THR A 36 -36.60 31.73 -10.76
N PRO A 37 -36.13 30.70 -10.03
CA PRO A 37 -34.76 30.64 -9.55
C PRO A 37 -33.79 30.69 -10.72
N ALA A 38 -32.81 31.60 -10.65
CA ALA A 38 -31.63 31.55 -11.48
C ALA A 38 -30.58 30.68 -10.77
N TYR A 39 -29.80 29.93 -11.54
CA TYR A 39 -28.71 29.11 -11.02
C TYR A 39 -27.40 29.38 -11.75
N THR A 40 -26.30 29.31 -11.01
CA THR A 40 -24.92 29.47 -11.49
C THR A 40 -23.99 28.52 -10.73
N ASN A 41 -22.73 28.41 -11.15
CA ASN A 41 -21.70 27.60 -10.48
C ASN A 41 -22.14 26.15 -10.20
N VAL A 42 -22.81 25.52 -11.18
CA VAL A 42 -23.22 24.11 -11.07
C VAL A 42 -21.96 23.24 -11.07
N GLY A 43 -21.59 22.72 -9.91
CA GLY A 43 -20.55 21.72 -9.73
C GLY A 43 -21.16 20.33 -9.57
N TYR A 44 -20.32 19.29 -9.53
CA TYR A 44 -20.77 17.89 -9.42
C TYR A 44 -21.63 17.64 -8.17
N ASN A 45 -21.41 18.39 -7.09
CA ASN A 45 -22.16 18.27 -5.83
C ASN A 45 -22.74 19.58 -5.30
N LYS A 46 -22.76 20.67 -6.09
CA LYS A 46 -23.19 21.99 -5.62
C LYS A 46 -23.82 22.85 -6.70
N VAL A 47 -24.63 23.83 -6.29
CA VAL A 47 -25.16 24.88 -7.16
C VAL A 47 -25.36 26.17 -6.37
N THR A 48 -25.13 27.32 -6.98
CA THR A 48 -25.55 28.61 -6.42
C THR A 48 -26.90 28.99 -7.00
N LEU A 49 -27.87 29.27 -6.14
CA LEU A 49 -29.24 29.66 -6.48
C LEU A 49 -29.50 31.10 -6.08
N SER A 50 -30.29 31.80 -6.89
CA SER A 50 -30.76 33.15 -6.57
C SER A 50 -32.19 33.39 -7.06
N ALA A 51 -32.96 34.17 -6.32
CA ALA A 51 -34.29 34.63 -6.71
C ALA A 51 -34.60 35.99 -6.08
N ASN A 52 -35.58 36.71 -6.64
CA ASN A 52 -36.06 37.97 -6.12
C ASN A 52 -37.53 37.82 -5.67
N ILE A 53 -37.86 38.41 -4.52
CA ILE A 53 -39.25 38.64 -4.10
C ILE A 53 -39.56 40.11 -4.28
N SER A 54 -40.70 40.42 -4.89
CA SER A 54 -41.24 41.78 -4.99
C SER A 54 -42.65 41.84 -4.39
N GLY A 55 -43.15 43.04 -4.09
CA GLY A 55 -44.46 43.23 -3.47
C GLY A 55 -44.48 42.88 -1.98
N THR A 56 -43.36 43.13 -1.27
CA THR A 56 -43.22 42.77 0.16
C THR A 56 -43.72 43.85 1.14
N GLU A 57 -44.29 44.95 0.66
CA GLU A 57 -44.82 46.01 1.51
C GLU A 57 -46.08 45.52 2.22
N GLY A 58 -46.11 45.56 3.56
CA GLY A 58 -47.30 45.16 4.33
C GLY A 58 -47.55 43.65 4.45
N VAL A 59 -46.57 42.80 4.10
CA VAL A 59 -46.63 41.34 4.32
C VAL A 59 -45.63 40.87 5.39
N ASN A 60 -46.07 39.93 6.22
CA ASN A 60 -45.25 39.31 7.27
C ASN A 60 -44.68 37.96 6.77
N ILE A 61 -43.42 37.98 6.30
CA ILE A 61 -42.70 36.78 5.83
C ILE A 61 -42.12 36.02 7.02
N VAL A 62 -42.56 34.76 7.18
CA VAL A 62 -42.11 33.84 8.25
C VAL A 62 -40.89 33.03 7.80
N LYS A 63 -40.91 32.53 6.56
CA LYS A 63 -39.81 31.76 5.95
C LYS A 63 -39.67 32.09 4.48
N ARG A 64 -38.45 31.97 3.96
CA ARG A 64 -38.16 32.02 2.53
C ARG A 64 -36.95 31.17 2.21
N GLY A 65 -36.85 30.72 0.97
CA GLY A 65 -35.73 29.90 0.54
C GLY A 65 -36.00 29.19 -0.75
N PHE A 66 -35.37 28.03 -0.92
CA PHE A 66 -35.60 27.14 -2.05
C PHE A 66 -36.06 25.77 -1.56
N CYS A 67 -36.96 25.14 -2.31
CA CYS A 67 -37.30 23.73 -2.21
C CYS A 67 -36.78 23.03 -3.47
N TYR A 68 -36.20 21.84 -3.29
CA TYR A 68 -35.57 21.11 -4.38
C TYR A 68 -35.65 19.59 -4.19
N GLY A 69 -35.61 18.88 -5.31
CA GLY A 69 -35.69 17.41 -5.34
C GLY A 69 -35.44 16.84 -6.74
N THR A 70 -35.38 15.52 -6.85
CA THR A 70 -35.22 14.81 -8.14
C THR A 70 -36.56 14.59 -8.85
N ALA A 71 -37.67 14.75 -8.14
CA ALA A 71 -39.02 14.81 -8.70
C ALA A 71 -39.40 16.26 -9.07
N SER A 72 -40.18 16.42 -10.13
CA SER A 72 -40.74 17.72 -10.51
C SER A 72 -41.76 18.21 -9.49
N HIS A 73 -41.94 19.53 -9.42
CA HIS A 73 -42.80 20.27 -8.52
C HIS A 73 -42.42 20.13 -7.04
N PRO A 74 -41.14 20.34 -6.67
CA PRO A 74 -40.74 20.28 -5.28
C PRO A 74 -41.49 21.35 -4.46
N ASP A 75 -41.74 21.03 -3.20
CA ASP A 75 -42.43 21.91 -2.26
C ASP A 75 -41.72 21.93 -0.88
N ILE A 76 -42.27 22.66 0.10
CA ILE A 76 -41.62 22.79 1.40
C ILE A 76 -41.57 21.49 2.25
N TYR A 77 -42.22 20.42 1.81
CA TYR A 77 -42.14 19.10 2.43
C TYR A 77 -41.01 18.24 1.85
N ASP A 78 -40.41 18.67 0.73
CA ASP A 78 -39.16 18.13 0.21
C ASP A 78 -37.94 18.72 0.92
N THR A 79 -36.77 18.67 0.27
CA THR A 79 -35.56 19.27 0.80
C THR A 79 -35.60 20.78 0.63
N THR A 80 -35.32 21.53 1.70
CA THR A 80 -35.36 23.00 1.69
C THR A 80 -34.04 23.62 2.11
N SER A 81 -33.74 24.81 1.58
CA SER A 81 -32.66 25.68 2.02
C SER A 81 -33.23 27.06 2.37
N GLU A 82 -33.36 27.34 3.66
CA GLU A 82 -33.90 28.61 4.16
C GLU A 82 -32.83 29.72 4.10
N VAL A 83 -33.22 30.92 3.62
CA VAL A 83 -32.31 32.06 3.45
C VAL A 83 -32.75 33.22 4.36
N ARG A 84 -31.78 33.86 5.02
CA ARG A 84 -31.99 35.05 5.87
C ARG A 84 -31.49 36.32 5.16
N GLY A 85 -32.13 37.46 5.40
CA GLY A 85 -31.77 38.75 4.76
C GLY A 85 -32.58 39.06 3.49
N SER A 86 -32.50 40.29 2.99
CA SER A 86 -33.37 40.81 1.92
C SER A 86 -33.20 40.12 0.55
N GLU A 87 -32.02 39.59 0.26
CA GLU A 87 -31.73 38.85 -0.97
C GLU A 87 -31.95 37.34 -0.76
N ILE A 88 -32.62 36.65 -1.69
CA ILE A 88 -32.67 35.18 -1.68
C ILE A 88 -31.53 34.65 -2.55
N SER A 89 -30.41 34.35 -1.91
CA SER A 89 -29.28 33.67 -2.56
C SER A 89 -28.69 32.64 -1.61
N THR A 90 -28.34 31.45 -2.12
CA THR A 90 -27.70 30.38 -1.34
C THR A 90 -26.88 29.46 -2.24
N THR A 91 -25.93 28.73 -1.66
CA THR A 91 -25.26 27.62 -2.36
C THR A 91 -25.72 26.30 -1.73
N LEU A 92 -26.34 25.45 -2.54
CA LEU A 92 -26.64 24.07 -2.16
C LEU A 92 -25.36 23.25 -2.31
N THR A 93 -25.09 22.36 -1.35
CA THR A 93 -23.98 21.40 -1.37
C THR A 93 -24.51 19.99 -1.06
N GLY A 94 -23.70 18.96 -1.29
CA GLY A 94 -24.10 17.56 -1.05
C GLY A 94 -25.06 17.00 -2.09
N LEU A 95 -25.13 17.60 -3.29
CA LEU A 95 -25.90 17.06 -4.40
C LEU A 95 -25.20 15.82 -4.98
N THR A 96 -25.99 14.91 -5.55
CA THR A 96 -25.47 13.73 -6.24
C THR A 96 -24.94 14.11 -7.63
N PRO A 97 -23.75 13.66 -8.06
CA PRO A 97 -23.27 13.84 -9.43
C PRO A 97 -24.23 13.26 -10.48
N GLN A 98 -24.16 13.77 -11.71
CA GLN A 98 -24.97 13.30 -12.86
C GLN A 98 -26.48 13.22 -12.60
N THR A 99 -26.99 14.08 -11.71
CA THR A 99 -28.37 14.02 -11.22
C THR A 99 -29.12 15.30 -11.57
N ARG A 100 -30.33 15.14 -12.10
CA ARG A 100 -31.22 16.27 -12.39
C ARG A 100 -31.99 16.66 -11.13
N TYR A 101 -31.93 17.94 -10.80
CA TYR A 101 -32.70 18.55 -9.72
C TYR A 101 -33.70 19.57 -10.26
N TYR A 102 -34.91 19.53 -9.74
CA TYR A 102 -35.93 20.54 -9.90
C TYR A 102 -35.90 21.46 -8.68
N VAL A 103 -36.11 22.76 -8.89
CA VAL A 103 -36.02 23.78 -7.84
C VAL A 103 -37.11 24.82 -7.99
N ARG A 104 -37.70 25.22 -6.85
CA ARG A 104 -38.58 26.38 -6.74
C ARG A 104 -38.15 27.24 -5.55
N ALA A 105 -38.20 28.55 -5.71
CA ALA A 105 -38.10 29.46 -4.58
C ALA A 105 -39.45 29.48 -3.84
N PHE A 106 -39.44 29.55 -2.51
CA PHE A 106 -40.65 29.62 -1.70
C PHE A 106 -40.63 30.78 -0.72
N VAL A 107 -41.83 31.23 -0.35
CA VAL A 107 -42.09 32.16 0.75
C VAL A 107 -43.29 31.66 1.54
N THR A 108 -43.16 31.60 2.86
CA THR A 108 -44.25 31.33 3.79
C THR A 108 -44.58 32.61 4.53
N LEU A 109 -45.82 33.05 4.43
CA LEU A 109 -46.33 34.22 5.15
C LEU A 109 -47.07 33.80 6.42
N TYR A 110 -47.22 34.72 7.36
CA TYR A 110 -47.98 34.47 8.59
C TYR A 110 -49.43 34.13 8.22
N ASN A 111 -49.95 33.03 8.79
CA ASN A 111 -51.31 32.51 8.57
C ASN A 111 -51.71 32.20 7.10
N GLU A 112 -50.76 32.03 6.18
CA GLU A 112 -51.04 31.66 4.79
C GLU A 112 -50.33 30.37 4.36
N LYS A 113 -50.81 29.77 3.26
CA LYS A 113 -50.10 28.67 2.60
C LYS A 113 -48.81 29.16 1.96
N PRO A 114 -47.75 28.32 1.89
CA PRO A 114 -46.53 28.67 1.18
C PRO A 114 -46.82 28.99 -0.28
N ARG A 115 -46.12 29.99 -0.79
CA ARG A 115 -46.12 30.35 -2.21
C ARG A 115 -44.80 29.98 -2.81
N TYR A 116 -44.84 29.71 -4.11
CA TYR A 116 -43.71 29.22 -4.85
C TYR A 116 -43.56 29.98 -6.16
N SER A 117 -42.33 30.13 -6.61
CA SER A 117 -42.04 30.55 -7.98
C SER A 117 -42.47 29.49 -9.00
N GLU A 118 -42.33 29.82 -10.28
CA GLU A 118 -42.19 28.82 -11.33
C GLU A 118 -40.96 27.94 -11.08
N GLU A 119 -40.99 26.74 -11.64
CA GLU A 119 -39.92 25.75 -11.53
C GLU A 119 -38.76 26.03 -12.50
N THR A 120 -37.55 25.74 -12.05
CA THR A 120 -36.39 25.55 -12.91
C THR A 120 -35.78 24.17 -12.65
N SER A 121 -34.88 23.73 -13.54
CA SER A 121 -34.10 22.52 -13.29
C SER A 121 -32.67 22.67 -13.81
N PHE A 122 -31.76 21.97 -13.17
CA PHE A 122 -30.37 21.83 -13.59
C PHE A 122 -29.92 20.36 -13.42
N THR A 123 -28.82 19.99 -14.04
CA THR A 123 -28.20 18.66 -13.88
C THR A 123 -26.77 18.85 -13.42
N THR A 124 -26.41 18.18 -12.32
CA THR A 124 -25.02 18.18 -11.86
C THR A 124 -24.15 17.43 -12.88
N PRO A 125 -22.95 17.94 -13.20
CA PRO A 125 -22.01 17.20 -14.04
C PRO A 125 -21.50 15.93 -13.33
N ALA A 126 -20.73 15.12 -14.06
CA ALA A 126 -19.92 14.06 -13.45
C ALA A 126 -18.82 14.69 -12.57
N GLU A 127 -18.45 14.00 -11.50
CA GLU A 127 -17.27 14.33 -10.71
C GLU A 127 -16.00 14.13 -11.56
N THR A 128 -15.03 15.03 -11.40
CA THR A 128 -13.74 14.96 -12.12
C THR A 128 -12.61 14.60 -11.17
N LEU A 129 -11.50 14.07 -11.69
CA LEU A 129 -10.30 13.80 -10.87
C LEU A 129 -9.77 15.07 -10.16
N SER A 130 -9.97 16.26 -10.74
CA SER A 130 -9.62 17.52 -10.09
C SER A 130 -10.52 17.84 -8.91
N ASP A 131 -11.82 17.50 -9.00
CA ASP A 131 -12.76 17.62 -7.88
C ASP A 131 -12.40 16.63 -6.76
N GLU A 132 -12.09 15.38 -7.11
CA GLU A 132 -11.64 14.36 -6.15
C GLU A 132 -10.33 14.79 -5.47
N LEU A 133 -9.35 15.30 -6.22
CA LEU A 133 -8.09 15.79 -5.67
C LEU A 133 -8.30 16.95 -4.70
N ALA A 134 -9.21 17.88 -5.01
CA ALA A 134 -9.52 19.01 -4.15
C ALA A 134 -10.23 18.59 -2.84
N ALA A 135 -10.93 17.45 -2.85
CA ALA A 135 -11.59 16.84 -1.70
C ALA A 135 -10.73 15.77 -1.00
N TYR A 136 -9.51 15.51 -1.48
CA TYR A 136 -8.67 14.43 -1.01
C TYR A 136 -8.25 14.62 0.45
N GLU A 137 -8.44 13.58 1.27
CA GLU A 137 -7.96 13.52 2.64
C GLU A 137 -6.81 12.52 2.75
N ALA A 138 -5.65 13.00 3.21
CA ALA A 138 -4.47 12.15 3.35
C ALA A 138 -4.59 11.16 4.52
N PRO A 139 -3.94 9.99 4.45
CA PRO A 139 -3.94 9.01 5.54
C PRO A 139 -3.33 9.57 6.82
N THR A 140 -3.95 9.22 7.96
CA THR A 140 -3.61 9.80 9.28
C THR A 140 -2.78 8.88 10.18
N TYR A 141 -2.59 7.61 9.81
CA TYR A 141 -1.80 6.67 10.61
C TYR A 141 -0.34 7.09 10.69
N VAL A 142 0.26 6.99 11.87
CA VAL A 142 1.63 7.48 12.12
C VAL A 142 2.68 6.46 11.69
N ASP A 143 3.87 6.95 11.34
CA ASP A 143 5.01 6.12 10.94
C ASP A 143 5.67 5.44 12.13
N ASP A 144 5.83 6.19 13.23
CA ASP A 144 6.24 5.65 14.51
C ASP A 144 5.04 5.05 15.24
N TYR A 145 4.86 3.73 15.08
CA TYR A 145 3.76 2.99 15.70
C TYR A 145 4.10 2.42 17.08
N THR A 146 5.23 2.79 17.69
CA THR A 146 5.68 2.21 18.97
C THR A 146 4.65 2.35 20.10
N SER A 147 3.87 3.42 20.09
CA SER A 147 2.82 3.68 21.10
C SER A 147 1.65 2.69 21.04
N PHE A 148 1.46 1.98 19.92
CA PHE A 148 0.39 0.99 19.73
C PHE A 148 0.87 -0.34 19.15
N SER A 149 2.17 -0.66 19.25
CA SER A 149 2.74 -1.89 18.70
C SER A 149 2.32 -3.17 19.45
N ALA A 150 1.72 -3.05 20.64
CA ALA A 150 1.33 -4.18 21.48
C ALA A 150 0.20 -5.00 20.84
N TRP A 151 0.16 -6.30 21.13
CA TRP A 151 -0.86 -7.24 20.62
C TRP A 151 -2.30 -6.82 20.93
N SER A 152 -2.52 -6.13 22.06
CA SER A 152 -3.84 -5.62 22.45
C SER A 152 -4.42 -4.64 21.42
N ASN A 153 -3.56 -3.95 20.66
CA ASN A 153 -3.94 -2.92 19.69
C ASN A 153 -3.85 -3.42 18.24
N ARG A 154 -3.78 -4.74 18.03
CA ARG A 154 -3.56 -5.34 16.70
C ARG A 154 -4.60 -4.97 15.64
N TYR A 155 -5.82 -4.63 16.05
CA TYR A 155 -6.87 -4.17 15.14
C TYR A 155 -6.60 -2.76 14.59
N ASP A 156 -5.72 -1.99 15.23
CA ASP A 156 -5.30 -0.66 14.81
C ASP A 156 -3.95 -0.69 14.06
N TRP A 157 -3.35 -1.87 13.88
CA TRP A 157 -2.00 -1.96 13.30
C TRP A 157 -1.94 -1.41 11.87
N ASN A 158 -2.99 -1.53 11.06
CA ASN A 158 -2.93 -1.16 9.64
C ASN A 158 -1.65 -1.74 9.00
N LEU A 159 -0.68 -0.92 8.57
CA LEU A 159 0.61 -1.37 8.02
C LEU A 159 1.75 -1.52 9.05
N ALA A 160 1.51 -1.36 10.35
CA ALA A 160 2.50 -1.64 11.39
C ALA A 160 2.87 -3.13 11.45
N ASN A 161 4.11 -3.43 11.85
CA ASN A 161 4.64 -4.78 12.04
C ASN A 161 4.58 -5.63 10.76
N VAL A 162 5.02 -5.09 9.63
CA VAL A 162 5.02 -5.80 8.33
C VAL A 162 6.44 -6.12 7.90
N HIS A 163 6.72 -7.41 7.64
CA HIS A 163 8.01 -7.90 7.14
C HIS A 163 7.78 -8.91 6.01
N ASP A 164 8.47 -8.75 4.88
CA ASP A 164 8.34 -9.56 3.67
C ASP A 164 6.90 -9.68 3.15
N PRO A 165 6.20 -8.55 2.91
CA PRO A 165 4.80 -8.59 2.51
C PRO A 165 4.61 -9.08 1.07
N THR A 166 3.76 -10.08 0.91
CA THR A 166 3.20 -10.45 -0.39
C THR A 166 1.75 -10.05 -0.47
N VAL A 167 1.31 -9.53 -1.62
CA VAL A 167 -0.07 -9.07 -1.84
C VAL A 167 -0.68 -9.76 -3.05
N MET A 168 -1.96 -10.12 -2.94
CA MET A 168 -2.77 -10.59 -4.05
C MET A 168 -4.16 -9.97 -4.03
N LYS A 169 -4.75 -9.73 -5.20
CA LYS A 169 -6.16 -9.35 -5.34
C LYS A 169 -7.03 -10.60 -5.47
N ALA A 170 -8.09 -10.69 -4.66
CA ALA A 170 -9.02 -11.80 -4.65
C ALA A 170 -10.33 -11.49 -5.39
N ASP A 171 -11.15 -12.51 -5.60
CA ASP A 171 -12.44 -12.46 -6.31
C ASP A 171 -13.47 -11.55 -5.65
N ASP A 172 -13.38 -11.37 -4.34
CA ASP A 172 -14.28 -10.52 -3.55
C ASP A 172 -13.93 -9.02 -3.66
N GLY A 173 -12.90 -8.70 -4.44
CA GLY A 173 -12.43 -7.34 -4.68
C GLY A 173 -11.47 -6.80 -3.62
N TYR A 174 -11.10 -7.60 -2.62
CA TYR A 174 -10.08 -7.21 -1.64
C TYR A 174 -8.67 -7.59 -2.10
N TYR A 175 -7.71 -6.77 -1.69
CA TYR A 175 -6.30 -7.12 -1.64
C TYR A 175 -6.01 -7.80 -0.31
N TYR A 176 -5.24 -8.88 -0.34
CA TYR A 176 -4.81 -9.63 0.84
C TYR A 176 -3.29 -9.58 0.95
N MET A 177 -2.80 -9.24 2.14
CA MET A 177 -1.38 -9.20 2.47
C MET A 177 -1.03 -10.29 3.46
N TYR A 178 0.04 -11.04 3.20
CA TYR A 178 0.61 -12.03 4.12
C TYR A 178 2.08 -11.72 4.36
N GLN A 179 2.59 -12.07 5.54
CA GLN A 179 3.93 -11.65 5.98
C GLN A 179 4.65 -12.71 6.80
N THR A 180 5.96 -12.49 6.95
CA THR A 180 6.81 -13.13 7.96
C THR A 180 6.31 -12.85 9.37
N ASP A 181 6.58 -13.79 10.27
CA ASP A 181 6.44 -13.62 11.71
C ASP A 181 7.45 -12.59 12.23
N ALA A 182 7.02 -11.34 12.28
CA ALA A 182 7.81 -10.23 12.77
C ALA A 182 6.90 -9.14 13.36
N SER A 183 7.33 -8.57 14.48
CA SER A 183 6.69 -7.40 15.09
C SER A 183 7.65 -6.75 16.07
N TYR A 184 7.53 -5.44 16.24
CA TYR A 184 8.29 -4.71 17.26
C TYR A 184 8.03 -5.30 18.65
N GLY A 185 9.11 -5.66 19.35
CA GLY A 185 9.05 -6.33 20.66
C GLY A 185 8.48 -7.75 20.63
N ASN A 186 8.43 -8.41 19.46
CA ASN A 186 7.87 -9.75 19.29
C ASN A 186 6.42 -9.90 19.78
N ALA A 187 5.64 -8.81 19.72
CA ALA A 187 4.23 -8.76 20.10
C ALA A 187 3.34 -9.85 19.48
N HIS A 188 3.70 -10.41 18.32
CA HIS A 188 2.96 -11.50 17.70
C HIS A 188 3.12 -12.87 18.39
N SER A 189 4.20 -13.06 19.17
CA SER A 189 4.56 -14.36 19.74
C SER A 189 3.41 -15.03 20.51
N GLY A 190 3.17 -16.31 20.25
CA GLY A 190 2.09 -17.07 20.89
C GLY A 190 0.69 -16.67 20.39
N ASN A 191 0.58 -16.22 19.13
CA ASN A 191 -0.71 -15.91 18.52
C ASN A 191 -0.80 -16.39 17.06
N GLY A 192 -0.19 -17.53 16.77
CA GLY A 192 -0.12 -18.15 15.44
C GLY A 192 1.00 -17.58 14.55
N HIS A 193 0.96 -17.96 13.28
CA HIS A 193 1.99 -17.68 12.28
C HIS A 193 1.40 -17.18 10.95
N PHE A 194 2.23 -16.49 10.16
CA PHE A 194 1.90 -15.90 8.86
C PHE A 194 0.71 -14.95 8.93
N HIS A 195 0.94 -13.76 9.48
CA HIS A 195 -0.13 -12.81 9.77
C HIS A 195 -0.74 -12.20 8.49
N ALA A 196 -2.07 -12.05 8.49
CA ALA A 196 -2.83 -11.60 7.32
C ALA A 196 -3.50 -10.25 7.54
N ARG A 197 -3.62 -9.48 6.46
CA ARG A 197 -4.42 -8.26 6.38
C ARG A 197 -5.21 -8.21 5.08
N ARG A 198 -6.25 -7.39 5.01
CA ARG A 198 -6.91 -7.06 3.75
C ARG A 198 -7.23 -5.58 3.59
N SER A 199 -7.39 -5.12 2.35
CA SER A 199 -7.75 -3.75 2.01
C SER A 199 -8.56 -3.68 0.72
N LYS A 200 -9.41 -2.66 0.55
CA LYS A 200 -10.04 -2.35 -0.75
C LYS A 200 -9.30 -1.26 -1.53
N ASP A 201 -8.55 -0.43 -0.83
CA ASP A 201 -7.97 0.81 -1.35
C ASP A 201 -6.43 0.83 -1.30
N LEU A 202 -5.80 -0.24 -0.77
CA LEU A 202 -4.35 -0.38 -0.53
C LEU A 202 -3.77 0.60 0.50
N VAL A 203 -4.61 1.38 1.17
CA VAL A 203 -4.22 2.42 2.15
C VAL A 203 -4.67 2.03 3.56
N ASN A 204 -5.92 1.59 3.67
CA ASN A 204 -6.54 1.19 4.93
C ASN A 204 -6.57 -0.34 5.00
N TRP A 205 -5.78 -0.91 5.90
CA TRP A 205 -5.66 -2.36 6.05
C TRP A 205 -6.32 -2.84 7.34
N GLU A 206 -7.22 -3.81 7.20
CA GLU A 206 -7.83 -4.55 8.29
C GLU A 206 -6.97 -5.77 8.63
N TYR A 207 -6.63 -5.95 9.90
CA TYR A 207 -5.88 -7.11 10.38
C TYR A 207 -6.78 -8.33 10.59
N LEU A 208 -6.43 -9.45 9.98
CA LEU A 208 -7.23 -10.70 9.98
C LEU A 208 -6.71 -11.76 10.96
N GLY A 209 -5.53 -11.57 11.55
CA GLY A 209 -4.90 -12.55 12.43
C GLY A 209 -3.94 -13.49 11.74
N ALA A 210 -3.53 -14.55 12.44
CA ALA A 210 -2.61 -15.56 11.92
C ALA A 210 -3.31 -16.51 10.93
N THR A 211 -2.59 -16.90 9.89
CA THR A 211 -3.06 -17.85 8.87
C THR A 211 -2.82 -19.30 9.29
N MET A 212 -1.76 -19.55 10.07
CA MET A 212 -1.40 -20.86 10.60
C MET A 212 -1.48 -20.84 12.13
N SER A 213 -1.93 -21.95 12.72
CA SER A 213 -1.94 -22.12 14.18
C SER A 213 -0.53 -22.15 14.76
N GLU A 214 -0.39 -21.90 16.06
CA GLU A 214 0.90 -21.98 16.77
C GLU A 214 1.59 -23.35 16.69
N THR A 215 0.81 -24.40 16.47
CA THR A 215 1.37 -25.73 16.23
C THR A 215 1.67 -25.89 14.73
N PRO A 216 2.94 -26.09 14.34
CA PRO A 216 3.29 -26.32 12.95
C PRO A 216 2.74 -27.68 12.48
N PRO A 217 2.49 -27.83 11.16
CA PRO A 217 2.11 -29.11 10.57
C PRO A 217 3.06 -30.26 10.95
N THR A 218 2.50 -31.42 11.33
CA THR A 218 3.29 -32.57 11.83
C THR A 218 4.28 -33.11 10.80
N TRP A 219 3.93 -32.99 9.51
CA TRP A 219 4.76 -33.47 8.40
C TRP A 219 6.16 -32.86 8.42
N ILE A 220 6.34 -31.62 8.92
CA ILE A 220 7.65 -30.95 8.95
C ILE A 220 8.61 -31.74 9.85
N LYS A 221 8.19 -32.05 11.08
CA LYS A 221 8.97 -32.84 12.03
C LYS A 221 9.20 -34.26 11.51
N GLU A 222 8.17 -34.88 10.96
CA GLU A 222 8.25 -36.24 10.40
C GLU A 222 9.27 -36.30 9.26
N LYS A 223 9.21 -35.35 8.32
CA LYS A 223 10.12 -35.27 7.17
C LYS A 223 11.55 -34.95 7.60
N LEU A 224 11.73 -34.03 8.55
CA LEU A 224 13.03 -33.75 9.18
C LEU A 224 13.64 -35.03 9.77
N ASN A 225 12.88 -35.73 10.62
CA ASN A 225 13.37 -36.91 11.32
C ASN A 225 13.60 -38.10 10.37
N ALA A 226 12.86 -38.21 9.27
CA ALA A 226 13.15 -39.16 8.20
C ALA A 226 14.53 -38.91 7.57
N TYR A 227 14.86 -37.65 7.24
CA TYR A 227 16.20 -37.33 6.73
C TYR A 227 17.30 -37.54 7.77
N ARG A 228 17.04 -37.20 9.04
CA ARG A 228 17.99 -37.47 10.14
C ARG A 228 18.27 -38.96 10.27
N GLN A 229 17.25 -39.81 10.18
CA GLN A 229 17.42 -41.26 10.19
C GLN A 229 18.31 -41.74 9.03
N GLU A 230 18.09 -41.24 7.81
CA GLU A 230 18.95 -41.58 6.65
C GLU A 230 20.39 -41.11 6.80
N MET A 231 20.60 -40.03 7.57
CA MET A 231 21.91 -39.50 7.94
C MET A 231 22.54 -40.22 9.14
N GLY A 232 21.81 -41.13 9.81
CA GLY A 232 22.28 -41.82 11.02
C GLY A 232 22.27 -40.94 12.27
N LEU A 233 21.38 -39.96 12.33
CA LEU A 233 21.22 -39.00 13.43
C LEU A 233 19.96 -39.27 14.24
N GLU A 234 20.02 -39.00 15.54
CA GLU A 234 18.87 -39.14 16.46
C GLU A 234 17.74 -38.18 16.08
N PRO A 235 16.46 -38.56 16.24
CA PRO A 235 15.33 -37.67 15.95
C PRO A 235 15.29 -36.46 16.90
N ILE A 236 14.64 -35.38 16.45
CA ILE A 236 14.35 -34.19 17.26
C ILE A 236 12.86 -34.20 17.64
N ASP A 237 12.56 -34.20 18.93
CA ASP A 237 11.18 -34.22 19.43
C ASP A 237 10.48 -32.86 19.29
N ASN A 238 11.22 -31.79 19.60
CA ASN A 238 10.77 -30.40 19.62
C ASN A 238 11.73 -29.50 18.83
N PRO A 239 11.66 -29.49 17.49
CA PRO A 239 12.48 -28.58 16.68
C PRO A 239 12.12 -27.11 16.96
N SER A 240 13.10 -26.23 16.83
CA SER A 240 12.92 -24.78 16.93
C SER A 240 12.65 -24.23 15.54
N TYR A 241 11.50 -23.57 15.38
CA TYR A 241 10.97 -23.13 14.09
C TYR A 241 11.01 -21.61 13.93
N GLY A 242 11.26 -21.15 12.71
CA GLY A 242 10.97 -19.79 12.23
C GLY A 242 10.03 -19.84 11.02
N TYR A 243 9.14 -18.85 10.88
CA TYR A 243 8.06 -18.82 9.88
C TYR A 243 8.21 -17.62 8.96
N TRP A 244 8.79 -17.84 7.78
CA TRP A 244 9.31 -16.75 6.94
C TRP A 244 8.68 -16.69 5.56
N ALA A 245 8.54 -15.45 5.09
CA ALA A 245 8.29 -14.99 3.72
C ALA A 245 7.28 -15.85 2.95
N PRO A 246 6.00 -15.87 3.35
CA PRO A 246 4.98 -16.56 2.58
C PRO A 246 4.64 -15.79 1.31
N VAL A 247 4.29 -16.52 0.24
CA VAL A 247 3.68 -15.94 -0.97
C VAL A 247 2.30 -16.52 -1.19
N ALA A 248 1.29 -15.66 -1.22
CA ALA A 248 -0.07 -16.03 -1.61
C ALA A 248 -0.39 -15.53 -3.02
N ARG A 249 -1.01 -16.39 -3.83
CA ARG A 249 -1.52 -16.04 -5.17
C ARG A 249 -2.89 -16.66 -5.42
N LYS A 250 -3.68 -15.94 -6.21
CA LYS A 250 -4.87 -16.50 -6.84
C LYS A 250 -4.43 -17.44 -7.97
N VAL A 251 -4.91 -18.68 -7.94
CA VAL A 251 -4.64 -19.70 -8.97
C VAL A 251 -5.73 -19.70 -10.03
N SER A 252 -6.97 -19.65 -9.57
CA SER A 252 -8.17 -19.50 -10.40
C SER A 252 -9.27 -18.89 -9.54
N ASN A 253 -10.43 -18.57 -10.11
CA ASN A 253 -11.58 -18.16 -9.31
C ASN A 253 -11.90 -19.22 -8.25
N GLY A 254 -12.01 -18.81 -6.99
CA GLY A 254 -12.26 -19.69 -5.86
C GLY A 254 -11.11 -20.65 -5.48
N LYS A 255 -9.90 -20.46 -6.00
CA LYS A 255 -8.71 -21.23 -5.59
C LYS A 255 -7.51 -20.32 -5.37
N TYR A 256 -7.06 -20.27 -4.13
CA TYR A 256 -5.89 -19.50 -3.70
C TYR A 256 -4.87 -20.45 -3.10
N ARG A 257 -3.59 -20.16 -3.34
CA ARG A 257 -2.47 -20.99 -2.89
C ARG A 257 -1.43 -20.13 -2.22
N MET A 258 -0.94 -20.58 -1.08
CA MET A 258 0.16 -19.99 -0.36
C MET A 258 1.31 -20.98 -0.25
N TYR A 259 2.51 -20.56 -0.65
CA TYR A 259 3.75 -21.26 -0.30
C TYR A 259 4.38 -20.54 0.88
N TYR A 260 4.89 -21.31 1.85
CA TYR A 260 5.41 -20.78 3.09
C TYR A 260 6.72 -21.46 3.48
N SER A 261 7.60 -20.75 4.19
CA SER A 261 8.92 -21.26 4.58
C SER A 261 8.99 -21.52 6.08
N ILE A 262 9.57 -22.67 6.45
CA ILE A 262 9.84 -23.05 7.83
C ILE A 262 11.34 -23.27 7.99
N VAL A 263 11.98 -22.44 8.81
CA VAL A 263 13.41 -22.53 9.14
C VAL A 263 13.58 -23.31 10.43
N ILE A 264 14.59 -24.17 10.49
CA ILE A 264 14.88 -24.99 11.67
C ILE A 264 16.27 -24.64 12.19
N THR A 265 16.33 -24.04 13.38
CA THR A 265 17.59 -23.51 13.96
C THR A 265 18.28 -24.52 14.86
N ASN A 266 17.94 -25.81 14.76
CA ASN A 266 18.65 -26.89 15.44
C ASN A 266 19.94 -27.23 14.69
N TYR A 267 21.02 -27.46 15.41
CA TYR A 267 22.26 -27.98 14.84
C TYR A 267 22.08 -29.40 14.30
N ILE A 268 22.63 -29.68 13.11
CA ILE A 268 22.45 -30.98 12.43
C ILE A 268 23.01 -32.12 13.30
N GLN A 269 24.22 -31.98 13.84
CA GLN A 269 24.88 -33.10 14.52
C GLN A 269 24.14 -33.53 15.79
N THR A 270 23.86 -32.60 16.70
CA THR A 270 23.26 -32.91 18.01
C THR A 270 21.75 -32.76 18.05
N GLY A 271 21.14 -32.07 17.08
CA GLY A 271 19.71 -31.72 17.11
C GLY A 271 19.35 -30.66 18.15
N LYS A 272 20.33 -30.05 18.84
CA LYS A 272 20.06 -28.99 19.84
C LYS A 272 19.78 -27.64 19.16
N PRO A 273 18.85 -26.83 19.68
CA PRO A 273 18.56 -25.52 19.11
C PRO A 273 19.73 -24.55 19.30
N GLU A 274 19.87 -23.61 18.37
CA GLU A 274 20.64 -22.39 18.61
C GLU A 274 20.10 -21.66 19.84
N ILE A 275 21.02 -21.20 20.68
CA ILE A 275 20.74 -20.41 21.89
C ILE A 275 21.75 -19.27 21.96
N GLU A 276 21.46 -18.27 22.81
CA GLU A 276 22.34 -17.13 23.02
C GLU A 276 23.79 -17.54 23.30
N ASN A 277 24.74 -16.73 22.81
CA ASN A 277 26.19 -16.92 22.97
C ASN A 277 26.71 -18.26 22.43
N ASN A 278 25.99 -18.91 21.50
CA ASN A 278 26.37 -20.15 20.84
C ASN A 278 26.58 -21.33 21.81
N GLY A 279 25.87 -21.36 22.94
CA GLY A 279 26.08 -22.35 23.99
C GLY A 279 25.85 -23.82 23.57
N ASN A 280 25.12 -24.06 22.47
CA ASN A 280 24.88 -25.38 21.89
C ASN A 280 25.67 -25.66 20.60
N PHE A 281 26.59 -24.79 20.19
CA PHE A 281 27.36 -25.00 18.96
C PHE A 281 28.15 -26.31 19.03
N ASP A 282 27.91 -27.20 18.08
CA ASP A 282 28.47 -28.56 18.04
C ASP A 282 29.44 -28.78 16.87
N GLY A 283 29.80 -27.73 16.14
CA GLY A 283 30.65 -27.83 14.95
C GLY A 283 29.87 -28.16 13.67
N SER A 284 28.53 -28.16 13.68
CA SER A 284 27.71 -28.33 12.49
C SER A 284 26.97 -27.06 12.07
N TRP A 285 26.47 -27.06 10.82
CA TRP A 285 25.43 -26.14 10.36
C TRP A 285 24.08 -26.47 11.00
N THR A 286 23.13 -25.54 10.93
CA THR A 286 21.75 -25.77 11.33
C THR A 286 20.99 -26.59 10.29
N GLU A 287 19.87 -27.16 10.71
CA GLU A 287 19.00 -28.02 9.90
C GLU A 287 18.42 -27.28 8.69
N ARG A 288 17.97 -28.08 7.73
CA ARG A 288 17.40 -27.57 6.48
C ARG A 288 16.09 -26.82 6.73
N ALA A 289 15.87 -25.77 5.94
CA ALA A 289 14.56 -25.17 5.82
C ALA A 289 13.65 -26.01 4.91
N PHE A 290 12.34 -25.82 5.06
CA PHE A 290 11.31 -26.46 4.27
C PHE A 290 10.37 -25.42 3.69
N ILE A 291 9.98 -25.61 2.42
CA ILE A 291 8.83 -24.93 1.84
C ILE A 291 7.65 -25.92 1.84
N GLY A 292 6.55 -25.49 2.44
CA GLY A 292 5.24 -26.15 2.37
C GLY A 292 4.26 -25.36 1.50
N LEU A 293 3.07 -25.92 1.28
CA LEU A 293 1.98 -25.20 0.63
C LEU A 293 0.66 -25.42 1.35
N MET A 294 -0.20 -24.40 1.31
CA MET A 294 -1.58 -24.47 1.78
C MET A 294 -2.53 -23.80 0.79
N GLU A 295 -3.80 -24.16 0.85
CA GLU A 295 -4.83 -23.66 -0.07
C GLU A 295 -6.08 -23.19 0.67
N THR A 296 -6.78 -22.23 0.07
CA THR A 296 -8.12 -21.82 0.51
C THR A 296 -8.98 -21.48 -0.70
N SER A 297 -10.29 -21.57 -0.53
CA SER A 297 -11.29 -21.03 -1.48
C SER A 297 -11.87 -19.70 -1.03
N ASP A 298 -11.62 -19.30 0.21
CA ASP A 298 -12.19 -18.10 0.85
C ASP A 298 -11.11 -17.39 1.69
N PRO A 299 -10.34 -16.47 1.08
CA PRO A 299 -9.30 -15.74 1.79
C PRO A 299 -9.87 -14.82 2.89
N ALA A 300 -11.15 -14.44 2.84
CA ALA A 300 -11.79 -13.62 3.88
C ALA A 300 -11.94 -14.37 5.20
N SER A 301 -12.11 -15.69 5.16
CA SER A 301 -12.12 -16.54 6.37
C SER A 301 -10.75 -16.60 7.06
N ASN A 302 -9.67 -16.35 6.31
CA ASN A 302 -8.29 -16.60 6.69
C ASN A 302 -8.01 -18.05 7.16
N ILE A 303 -8.86 -19.01 6.76
CA ILE A 303 -8.67 -20.44 7.04
C ILE A 303 -8.02 -21.08 5.83
N TRP A 304 -6.83 -21.67 6.04
CA TRP A 304 -6.06 -22.34 5.02
C TRP A 304 -5.83 -23.81 5.37
N GLU A 305 -5.99 -24.67 4.37
CA GLU A 305 -5.75 -26.10 4.50
C GLU A 305 -4.31 -26.41 4.10
N ASP A 306 -3.51 -26.90 5.04
CA ASP A 306 -2.16 -27.37 4.74
C ASP A 306 -2.18 -28.57 3.79
N LYS A 307 -1.38 -28.48 2.73
CA LYS A 307 -1.22 -29.54 1.72
C LYS A 307 0.15 -30.20 1.80
N GLY A 308 1.01 -29.81 2.73
CA GLY A 308 2.25 -30.51 3.04
C GLY A 308 3.49 -30.05 2.27
N PHE A 309 4.52 -30.89 2.33
CA PHE A 309 5.87 -30.69 1.75
C PHE A 309 5.88 -30.32 0.26
N VAL A 310 6.73 -29.37 -0.12
CA VAL A 310 7.07 -29.02 -1.51
C VAL A 310 8.55 -29.28 -1.78
N VAL A 311 9.44 -28.57 -1.06
CA VAL A 311 10.89 -28.66 -1.25
C VAL A 311 11.61 -28.34 0.05
N CYS A 312 12.90 -28.68 0.16
CA CYS A 312 13.75 -28.34 1.31
C CYS A 312 15.13 -27.86 0.86
N SER A 313 15.89 -27.24 1.78
CA SER A 313 17.26 -26.85 1.50
C SER A 313 18.09 -28.08 1.12
N ALA A 314 18.89 -27.96 0.08
CA ALA A 314 19.60 -29.08 -0.53
C ALA A 314 21.08 -28.78 -0.71
N SER A 315 21.91 -29.80 -0.58
CA SER A 315 23.37 -29.72 -0.64
C SER A 315 23.95 -30.48 -1.83
N ASP A 316 24.99 -29.94 -2.44
CA ASP A 316 25.89 -30.62 -3.37
C ASP A 316 27.03 -31.36 -2.64
N LYS A 317 27.09 -31.25 -1.30
CA LYS A 317 28.00 -31.99 -0.43
C LYS A 317 27.33 -33.29 0.03
N GLY A 318 28.14 -34.23 0.51
CA GLY A 318 27.66 -35.50 1.05
C GLY A 318 26.84 -35.30 2.32
N LYS A 319 25.94 -36.24 2.59
CA LYS A 319 25.01 -36.19 3.74
C LYS A 319 25.66 -36.07 5.12
N THR A 320 26.97 -36.30 5.24
CA THR A 320 27.76 -36.18 6.48
C THR A 320 28.66 -34.94 6.52
N ASP A 321 28.70 -34.15 5.45
CA ASP A 321 29.67 -33.06 5.27
C ASP A 321 29.11 -31.71 5.73
N TYR A 322 28.31 -31.74 6.79
CA TYR A 322 27.63 -30.58 7.39
C TYR A 322 28.47 -29.85 8.45
N GLY A 323 29.75 -30.19 8.57
CA GLY A 323 30.66 -29.56 9.52
C GLY A 323 30.99 -28.10 9.17
N ARG A 324 31.23 -27.29 10.20
CA ARG A 324 31.81 -25.95 10.09
C ARG A 324 32.77 -25.67 11.23
N SER A 325 33.81 -24.90 10.94
CA SER A 325 34.90 -24.64 11.90
C SER A 325 34.49 -23.71 13.05
N SER A 326 33.55 -22.81 12.78
CA SER A 326 32.99 -21.86 13.75
C SER A 326 31.66 -21.30 13.22
N ILE A 327 30.95 -20.53 14.04
CA ILE A 327 29.76 -19.80 13.62
C ILE A 327 30.04 -18.66 12.61
N ASN A 328 31.31 -18.29 12.43
CA ASN A 328 31.74 -17.28 11.45
C ASN A 328 32.21 -17.91 10.12
N ASP A 329 32.09 -19.23 10.00
CA ASP A 329 32.29 -19.93 8.73
C ASP A 329 31.03 -19.74 7.89
N TRP A 330 31.15 -19.03 6.77
CA TRP A 330 30.02 -18.63 5.91
C TRP A 330 29.93 -19.43 4.60
N GLU A 331 30.69 -20.53 4.48
CA GLU A 331 30.73 -21.33 3.26
C GLU A 331 29.44 -22.15 3.01
N GLY A 332 28.55 -22.26 3.99
CA GLY A 332 27.24 -22.93 3.94
C GLY A 332 27.31 -24.45 3.69
N TYR A 333 26.50 -25.24 4.40
CA TYR A 333 26.31 -26.65 4.02
C TYR A 333 25.37 -26.81 2.82
N PHE A 334 24.27 -26.06 2.78
CA PHE A 334 23.30 -26.11 1.67
C PHE A 334 23.75 -25.26 0.48
N LYS A 335 23.56 -25.78 -0.73
CA LYS A 335 23.73 -25.05 -1.99
C LYS A 335 22.53 -24.15 -2.27
N ILE A 336 21.33 -24.69 -2.08
CA ILE A 336 20.06 -23.98 -2.26
C ILE A 336 19.38 -23.93 -0.89
N ASN A 337 19.03 -22.73 -0.43
CA ASN A 337 18.25 -22.53 0.78
C ASN A 337 16.76 -22.45 0.42
N ALA A 338 15.93 -23.35 0.96
CA ALA A 338 14.51 -23.41 0.65
C ALA A 338 13.71 -22.47 1.55
N ILE A 339 13.85 -21.17 1.29
CA ILE A 339 13.02 -20.11 1.84
C ILE A 339 12.69 -19.10 0.73
N ASP A 340 11.87 -18.10 1.07
CA ASP A 340 11.49 -16.96 0.24
C ASP A 340 10.89 -17.38 -1.13
N PRO A 341 9.83 -18.21 -1.15
CA PRO A 341 9.15 -18.53 -2.39
C PRO A 341 8.45 -17.31 -3.00
N THR A 342 8.49 -17.22 -4.32
CA THR A 342 7.49 -16.55 -5.15
C THR A 342 6.89 -17.56 -6.13
N TYR A 343 5.64 -17.34 -6.52
CA TYR A 343 4.88 -18.25 -7.37
C TYR A 343 4.22 -17.50 -8.52
N ILE A 344 4.31 -18.08 -9.72
CA ILE A 344 3.73 -17.53 -10.93
C ILE A 344 3.14 -18.62 -11.82
N ILE A 345 2.05 -18.27 -12.50
CA ILE A 345 1.46 -19.05 -13.59
C ILE A 345 1.87 -18.37 -14.90
N THR A 346 2.53 -19.10 -15.79
CA THR A 346 2.95 -18.57 -17.09
C THR A 346 1.76 -18.40 -18.02
N GLU A 347 1.92 -17.64 -19.10
CA GLU A 347 0.88 -17.52 -20.14
C GLU A 347 0.52 -18.87 -20.77
N ASN A 348 1.43 -19.85 -20.73
CA ASN A 348 1.21 -21.21 -21.23
C ASN A 348 0.55 -22.13 -20.19
N GLY A 349 0.22 -21.64 -18.99
CA GLY A 349 -0.40 -22.41 -17.91
C GLY A 349 0.58 -23.28 -17.12
N GLU A 350 1.88 -23.09 -17.27
CA GLU A 350 2.88 -23.74 -16.42
C GLU A 350 2.97 -23.02 -15.10
N HIS A 351 3.13 -23.76 -14.01
CA HIS A 351 3.27 -23.18 -12.68
C HIS A 351 4.72 -23.28 -12.23
N TRP A 352 5.25 -22.20 -11.68
CA TRP A 352 6.64 -22.10 -11.28
C TRP A 352 6.75 -21.52 -9.87
N LEU A 353 7.61 -22.15 -9.08
CA LEU A 353 8.05 -21.68 -7.77
C LEU A 353 9.51 -21.23 -7.92
N ILE A 354 9.74 -19.94 -7.73
CA ILE A 354 11.09 -19.37 -7.69
C ILE A 354 11.43 -19.11 -6.24
N TYR A 355 12.57 -19.56 -5.74
CA TYR A 355 12.88 -19.47 -4.32
C TYR A 355 14.39 -19.42 -4.08
N GLY A 356 14.80 -18.99 -2.90
CA GLY A 356 16.20 -18.93 -2.53
C GLY A 356 16.55 -17.67 -1.76
N SER A 357 17.55 -17.79 -0.91
CA SER A 357 18.03 -16.71 -0.07
C SER A 357 19.47 -17.01 0.31
N TRP A 358 20.38 -16.08 0.00
CA TRP A 358 21.83 -16.23 0.12
C TRP A 358 22.33 -17.47 -0.63
N HIS A 359 23.23 -18.23 0.00
CA HIS A 359 23.74 -19.49 -0.52
C HIS A 359 24.23 -19.35 -1.96
N SER A 360 23.95 -20.31 -2.84
CA SER A 360 24.35 -20.24 -4.24
C SER A 360 23.36 -19.48 -5.13
N GLY A 361 22.37 -18.78 -4.55
CA GLY A 361 21.43 -17.92 -5.26
C GLY A 361 20.01 -18.47 -5.34
N ILE A 362 19.31 -18.07 -6.41
CA ILE A 362 17.86 -18.26 -6.60
C ILE A 362 17.60 -19.40 -7.58
N ALA A 363 16.76 -20.35 -7.18
CA ALA A 363 16.37 -21.51 -7.98
C ALA A 363 14.96 -21.36 -8.58
N ALA A 364 14.79 -21.84 -9.80
CA ALA A 364 13.51 -21.98 -10.50
C ALA A 364 13.08 -23.45 -10.52
N LEU A 365 11.93 -23.74 -9.93
CA LEU A 365 11.35 -25.08 -9.85
C LEU A 365 9.95 -25.09 -10.46
N GLN A 366 9.76 -25.91 -11.50
CA GLN A 366 8.43 -26.12 -12.04
C GLN A 366 7.59 -26.98 -11.09
N VAL A 367 6.35 -26.58 -10.85
CA VAL A 367 5.39 -27.28 -10.01
C VAL A 367 4.16 -27.70 -10.81
N ASN A 368 3.52 -28.78 -10.38
CA ASN A 368 2.32 -29.30 -11.02
C ASN A 368 1.14 -28.31 -10.80
N PRO A 369 0.43 -27.92 -11.87
CA PRO A 369 -0.70 -26.99 -11.76
C PRO A 369 -1.83 -27.44 -10.82
N GLU A 370 -2.10 -28.74 -10.77
CA GLU A 370 -3.23 -29.32 -10.03
C GLU A 370 -3.01 -29.23 -8.52
N ASP A 371 -1.88 -29.74 -8.03
CA ASP A 371 -1.60 -29.90 -6.60
C ASP A 371 -0.54 -28.93 -6.04
N GLY A 372 0.19 -28.21 -6.90
CA GLY A 372 1.24 -27.26 -6.51
C GLY A 372 2.54 -27.90 -6.02
N LYS A 373 2.72 -29.21 -6.18
CA LYS A 373 3.92 -29.97 -5.80
C LYS A 373 4.97 -29.93 -6.90
N PRO A 374 6.26 -30.26 -6.63
CA PRO A 374 7.26 -30.34 -7.70
C PRO A 374 6.77 -31.22 -8.85
N LEU A 375 6.89 -30.73 -10.09
CA LEU A 375 6.41 -31.47 -11.26
C LEU A 375 7.15 -32.80 -11.43
N ASN A 376 8.45 -32.80 -11.13
CA ASN A 376 9.31 -33.98 -11.15
C ASN A 376 9.66 -34.40 -9.73
N ALA A 377 9.93 -35.70 -9.54
CA ALA A 377 10.36 -36.22 -8.25
C ALA A 377 11.70 -35.59 -7.84
N LEU A 378 11.79 -35.12 -6.59
CA LEU A 378 13.04 -34.64 -6.01
C LEU A 378 13.96 -35.82 -5.71
N GLY A 379 15.25 -35.66 -6.03
CA GLY A 379 16.29 -36.56 -5.56
C GLY A 379 16.54 -36.44 -4.05
N ASN A 380 17.61 -37.07 -3.57
CA ASN A 380 18.05 -36.86 -2.20
C ASN A 380 18.54 -35.40 -2.00
N PRO A 381 18.32 -34.79 -0.83
CA PRO A 381 18.73 -33.40 -0.54
C PRO A 381 20.23 -33.22 -0.27
N TRP A 382 21.05 -34.18 -0.67
CA TRP A 382 22.51 -34.20 -0.59
C TRP A 382 23.07 -34.78 -1.89
N ASP A 383 24.33 -34.48 -2.18
CA ASP A 383 24.98 -34.85 -3.45
C ASP A 383 24.18 -34.38 -4.69
N ILE A 384 23.45 -33.27 -4.61
CA ILE A 384 22.70 -32.74 -5.73
C ILE A 384 23.63 -32.29 -6.87
N THR A 385 23.24 -32.54 -8.11
CA THR A 385 24.09 -32.31 -9.28
C THR A 385 23.25 -32.01 -10.53
N GLY A 386 23.90 -31.68 -11.64
CA GLY A 386 23.23 -31.31 -12.88
C GLY A 386 22.68 -29.89 -12.91
N GLU A 387 22.07 -29.51 -14.03
CA GLU A 387 21.52 -28.16 -14.25
C GLU A 387 20.29 -27.89 -13.38
N ASP A 388 19.45 -28.92 -13.17
CA ASP A 388 18.24 -28.88 -12.35
C ASP A 388 18.49 -29.23 -10.87
N ASN A 389 19.76 -29.42 -10.48
CA ASN A 389 20.20 -29.78 -9.14
C ASN A 389 19.43 -31.00 -8.59
N SER A 390 19.37 -32.10 -9.33
CA SER A 390 18.66 -33.32 -8.93
C SER A 390 17.17 -33.08 -8.60
N GLY A 391 16.51 -32.22 -9.39
CA GLY A 391 15.11 -31.83 -9.23
C GLY A 391 14.86 -30.65 -8.27
N TYR A 392 15.86 -30.11 -7.58
CA TYR A 392 15.72 -28.95 -6.70
C TYR A 392 15.69 -27.59 -7.44
N GLY A 393 15.59 -27.63 -8.76
CA GLY A 393 15.43 -26.45 -9.60
C GLY A 393 16.75 -25.92 -10.15
N LYS A 394 16.63 -25.14 -11.22
CA LYS A 394 17.75 -24.51 -11.93
C LYS A 394 18.10 -23.18 -11.28
N ILE A 395 19.37 -22.92 -10.98
CA ILE A 395 19.79 -21.61 -10.45
C ILE A 395 19.74 -20.57 -11.58
N ILE A 396 18.94 -19.52 -11.37
CA ILE A 396 18.66 -18.48 -12.38
C ILE A 396 19.20 -17.09 -12.02
N ALA A 397 19.64 -16.88 -10.77
CA ALA A 397 20.34 -15.67 -10.35
C ALA A 397 21.34 -15.97 -9.23
N THR A 398 22.53 -15.36 -9.30
CA THR A 398 23.58 -15.41 -8.27
C THR A 398 24.25 -14.05 -8.12
N ARG A 399 24.84 -13.79 -6.95
CA ARG A 399 25.65 -12.60 -6.64
C ARG A 399 27.03 -13.01 -6.13
N GLY A 400 27.74 -13.75 -6.97
CA GLY A 400 29.11 -14.22 -6.76
C GLY A 400 29.27 -15.73 -6.85
N THR A 401 30.39 -16.23 -6.31
CA THR A 401 30.72 -17.66 -6.26
C THR A 401 30.73 -18.24 -4.85
N SER A 402 30.73 -17.41 -3.81
CA SER A 402 30.62 -17.86 -2.41
C SER A 402 29.16 -18.17 -2.06
N ARG A 403 28.92 -18.77 -0.89
CA ARG A 403 27.55 -18.95 -0.35
C ARG A 403 27.03 -17.76 0.45
N TRP A 404 27.80 -16.68 0.53
CA TRP A 404 27.46 -15.49 1.29
C TRP A 404 27.26 -14.28 0.35
N GLN A 405 26.25 -14.40 -0.51
CA GLN A 405 26.07 -13.51 -1.65
C GLN A 405 25.23 -12.25 -1.33
N ALA A 406 24.51 -12.22 -0.20
CA ALA A 406 23.61 -11.13 0.20
C ALA A 406 22.55 -10.80 -0.87
N SER A 407 21.81 -11.83 -1.29
CA SER A 407 20.69 -11.74 -2.24
C SER A 407 19.58 -12.71 -1.81
N GLU A 408 18.34 -12.26 -1.72
CA GLU A 408 17.20 -13.04 -1.26
C GLU A 408 15.87 -12.44 -1.76
N GLY A 409 14.73 -12.95 -1.28
CA GLY A 409 13.40 -12.42 -1.56
C GLY A 409 13.10 -12.28 -3.06
N PRO A 410 13.22 -13.36 -3.86
CA PRO A 410 12.89 -13.30 -5.27
C PRO A 410 11.40 -12.99 -5.43
N GLU A 411 11.07 -12.05 -6.29
CA GLU A 411 9.69 -11.80 -6.72
C GLU A 411 9.64 -11.78 -8.24
N VAL A 412 8.67 -12.48 -8.82
CA VAL A 412 8.56 -12.62 -10.27
C VAL A 412 7.18 -12.23 -10.78
N ILE A 413 7.17 -11.39 -11.80
CA ILE A 413 5.95 -10.99 -12.53
C ILE A 413 6.19 -11.09 -14.03
N TYR A 414 5.10 -11.26 -14.78
CA TYR A 414 5.14 -11.25 -16.24
C TYR A 414 4.49 -9.98 -16.77
N ARG A 415 5.15 -9.30 -17.72
CA ARG A 415 4.63 -8.09 -18.37
C ARG A 415 5.26 -7.92 -19.75
N ASP A 416 4.43 -7.62 -20.76
CA ASP A 416 4.85 -7.24 -22.12
C ASP A 416 5.94 -8.15 -22.75
N GLY A 417 5.80 -9.48 -22.62
CA GLY A 417 6.74 -10.42 -23.23
C GLY A 417 7.99 -10.73 -22.39
N TYR A 418 8.04 -10.29 -21.13
CA TYR A 418 9.16 -10.51 -20.22
C TYR A 418 8.70 -10.95 -18.82
N TYR A 419 9.45 -11.87 -18.23
CA TYR A 419 9.49 -12.13 -16.81
C TYR A 419 10.48 -11.17 -16.16
N TYR A 420 10.04 -10.43 -15.16
CA TYR A 420 10.89 -9.55 -14.34
C TYR A 420 11.16 -10.25 -13.03
N LEU A 421 12.44 -10.46 -12.70
CA LEU A 421 12.89 -11.01 -11.43
C LEU A 421 13.44 -9.87 -10.57
N PHE A 422 12.73 -9.58 -9.49
CA PHE A 422 13.13 -8.64 -8.45
C PHE A 422 13.88 -9.37 -7.36
N LEU A 423 14.91 -8.73 -6.81
CA LEU A 423 15.80 -9.33 -5.82
C LEU A 423 16.14 -8.32 -4.74
N ALA A 424 16.20 -8.80 -3.51
CA ALA A 424 16.63 -8.01 -2.38
C ALA A 424 18.13 -8.19 -2.14
N TYR A 425 18.92 -7.12 -2.27
CA TYR A 425 20.37 -7.13 -2.07
C TYR A 425 20.76 -6.51 -0.73
N GLY A 426 21.82 -7.02 -0.11
CA GLY A 426 22.39 -6.50 1.14
C GLY A 426 21.67 -7.00 2.40
N SER A 427 22.04 -6.44 3.56
CA SER A 427 21.43 -6.82 4.84
C SER A 427 20.09 -6.11 5.07
N LEU A 428 19.10 -6.87 5.51
CA LEU A 428 17.74 -6.42 5.83
C LEU A 428 17.67 -5.27 6.84
N SER A 429 18.67 -5.09 7.71
CA SER A 429 18.61 -4.11 8.80
C SER A 429 18.80 -2.68 8.31
N VAL A 430 19.75 -2.46 7.40
CA VAL A 430 20.11 -1.11 6.93
C VAL A 430 20.28 -1.09 5.42
N GLU A 431 21.26 -1.82 4.89
CA GLU A 431 21.73 -1.76 3.49
C GLU A 431 20.75 -2.23 2.41
N TYR A 432 19.62 -2.79 2.83
CA TYR A 432 18.68 -3.48 1.96
C TYR A 432 18.19 -2.61 0.80
N ASN A 433 18.22 -3.17 -0.41
CA ASN A 433 17.85 -2.49 -1.64
C ASN A 433 17.24 -3.45 -2.66
N THR A 434 16.32 -2.96 -3.49
CA THR A 434 15.66 -3.77 -4.53
C THR A 434 16.39 -3.65 -5.85
N ARG A 435 16.68 -4.77 -6.50
CA ARG A 435 17.18 -4.89 -7.86
C ARG A 435 16.15 -5.54 -8.77
N VAL A 436 16.27 -5.32 -10.07
CA VAL A 436 15.44 -6.03 -11.06
C VAL A 436 16.24 -6.37 -12.31
N CYS A 437 15.96 -7.55 -12.85
CA CYS A 437 16.43 -8.02 -14.15
C CYS A 437 15.25 -8.67 -14.89
N ARG A 438 15.37 -8.95 -16.19
CA ARG A 438 14.29 -9.58 -16.96
C ARG A 438 14.79 -10.66 -17.92
N SER A 439 13.90 -11.59 -18.26
CA SER A 439 14.12 -12.61 -19.28
C SER A 439 12.85 -12.83 -20.09
N ARG A 440 12.97 -13.42 -21.29
CA ARG A 440 11.80 -13.89 -22.05
C ARG A 440 11.36 -15.29 -21.61
N ASN A 441 12.19 -16.01 -20.86
CA ASN A 441 11.84 -17.33 -20.31
C ASN A 441 11.88 -17.26 -18.79
N ILE A 442 10.97 -17.97 -18.14
CA ILE A 442 10.86 -18.00 -16.67
C ILE A 442 12.12 -18.57 -16.01
N ASP A 443 12.82 -19.50 -16.66
CA ASP A 443 14.07 -20.11 -16.18
C ASP A 443 15.34 -19.43 -16.75
N GLY A 444 15.17 -18.24 -17.33
CA GLY A 444 16.26 -17.38 -17.78
C GLY A 444 16.77 -17.64 -19.20
N PRO A 445 17.96 -17.11 -19.55
CA PRO A 445 18.82 -16.28 -18.71
C PRO A 445 18.20 -14.90 -18.44
N TYR A 446 18.36 -14.40 -17.22
CA TYR A 446 17.95 -13.03 -16.85
C TYR A 446 19.09 -12.05 -17.07
N VAL A 447 18.75 -10.86 -17.57
CA VAL A 447 19.68 -9.75 -17.75
C VAL A 447 19.11 -8.43 -17.24
N ASP A 448 19.99 -7.56 -16.77
CA ASP A 448 19.66 -6.25 -16.23
C ASP A 448 19.45 -5.20 -17.37
N ILE A 449 19.15 -3.94 -17.03
CA ILE A 449 18.92 -2.86 -18.02
C ILE A 449 20.12 -2.58 -18.94
N HIS A 450 21.32 -3.00 -18.55
CA HIS A 450 22.56 -2.84 -19.30
C HIS A 450 22.99 -4.13 -20.02
N GLY A 451 22.20 -5.20 -19.92
CA GLY A 451 22.51 -6.51 -20.49
C GLY A 451 23.45 -7.35 -19.64
N ASN A 452 23.74 -6.96 -18.39
CA ASN A 452 24.54 -7.77 -17.49
C ASN A 452 23.75 -8.99 -17.04
N SER A 453 24.40 -10.15 -16.99
CA SER A 453 23.75 -11.38 -16.53
C SER A 453 23.41 -11.33 -15.04
N ALA A 454 22.25 -11.87 -14.67
CA ALA A 454 21.90 -12.20 -13.29
C ALA A 454 22.74 -13.34 -12.71
N MET A 455 23.56 -14.02 -13.53
CA MET A 455 24.50 -15.03 -13.09
C MET A 455 25.91 -14.43 -12.96
N GLY A 456 26.55 -14.65 -11.81
CA GLY A 456 27.92 -14.21 -11.54
C GLY A 456 27.99 -13.09 -10.51
N SER A 457 28.97 -12.19 -10.62
CA SER A 457 29.26 -11.17 -9.60
C SER A 457 28.84 -9.75 -10.00
N ALA A 458 28.10 -9.59 -11.09
CA ALA A 458 27.67 -8.29 -11.57
C ALA A 458 26.68 -7.64 -10.57
N GLN A 459 26.80 -6.33 -10.37
CA GLN A 459 25.75 -5.58 -9.69
C GLN A 459 24.64 -5.32 -10.70
N LEU A 460 23.44 -5.82 -10.42
CA LEU A 460 22.30 -5.65 -11.30
C LEU A 460 21.74 -4.24 -11.20
N TYR A 461 21.30 -3.73 -12.35
CA TYR A 461 20.58 -2.48 -12.45
C TYR A 461 19.23 -2.67 -13.14
N PRO A 462 18.21 -1.90 -12.74
CA PRO A 462 18.31 -0.79 -11.80
C PRO A 462 18.19 -1.13 -10.31
N ILE A 463 18.49 -0.13 -9.48
CA ILE A 463 18.15 -0.11 -8.04
C ILE A 463 16.80 0.57 -7.92
N LEU A 464 15.77 -0.10 -7.42
CA LEU A 464 14.43 0.50 -7.32
C LEU A 464 14.22 1.22 -5.99
N THR A 465 14.77 0.67 -4.91
CA THR A 465 14.72 1.22 -3.55
C THR A 465 16.07 1.04 -2.89
N ALA A 466 16.45 1.96 -2.00
CA ALA A 466 17.61 1.89 -1.13
C ALA A 466 17.39 2.83 0.06
N PRO A 467 18.23 2.80 1.11
CA PRO A 467 18.09 3.72 2.23
C PRO A 467 18.11 5.18 1.80
N TYR A 468 17.13 5.95 2.26
CA TYR A 468 16.92 7.32 1.83
C TYR A 468 16.25 8.16 2.92
N ARG A 469 16.26 9.49 2.74
CA ARG A 469 15.61 10.46 3.60
C ARG A 469 15.27 11.74 2.82
N PHE A 470 13.99 12.08 2.75
CA PHE A 470 13.53 13.44 2.45
C PHE A 470 13.58 14.32 3.71
N ASP A 471 13.55 15.63 3.52
CA ASP A 471 13.56 16.61 4.59
C ASP A 471 12.34 16.45 5.51
N ASN A 472 12.49 16.82 6.77
CA ASN A 472 11.48 16.66 7.83
C ASN A 472 11.05 15.21 8.13
N SER A 473 11.66 14.20 7.49
CA SER A 473 11.52 12.79 7.81
C SER A 473 12.70 12.27 8.64
N TYR A 474 12.53 11.15 9.34
CA TYR A 474 13.66 10.31 9.76
C TYR A 474 14.24 9.50 8.58
N GLY A 475 13.45 9.35 7.51
CA GLY A 475 13.75 8.51 6.38
C GLY A 475 13.67 7.03 6.73
N TRP A 476 14.01 6.20 5.74
CA TRP A 476 13.82 4.77 5.78
C TRP A 476 15.10 4.03 5.42
N VAL A 477 15.35 2.92 6.10
CA VAL A 477 16.40 1.93 5.80
C VAL A 477 15.78 0.53 5.71
N GLY A 478 16.54 -0.49 5.30
CA GLY A 478 16.01 -1.86 5.30
C GLY A 478 14.79 -2.05 4.36
N ILE A 479 14.79 -1.39 3.19
CA ILE A 479 13.64 -1.33 2.27
C ILE A 479 13.87 -2.23 1.04
N SER A 480 13.43 -3.48 1.12
CA SER A 480 13.43 -4.44 0.00
C SER A 480 12.57 -5.66 0.38
N HIS A 481 12.88 -6.86 -0.12
CA HIS A 481 12.01 -8.06 -0.04
C HIS A 481 10.61 -7.75 -0.58
N CYS A 482 10.58 -7.40 -1.86
CA CYS A 482 9.38 -6.79 -2.39
C CYS A 482 8.32 -7.80 -2.82
N GLY A 483 7.06 -7.45 -2.63
CA GLY A 483 5.97 -8.00 -3.44
C GLY A 483 5.68 -7.07 -4.62
N ILE A 484 5.33 -7.63 -5.78
CA ILE A 484 4.92 -6.87 -6.96
C ILE A 484 3.61 -7.44 -7.47
N PHE A 485 2.62 -6.57 -7.64
CA PHE A 485 1.29 -6.94 -8.12
C PHE A 485 0.65 -5.80 -8.89
N ASP A 486 -0.38 -6.13 -9.67
CA ASP A 486 -1.23 -5.16 -10.34
C ASP A 486 -2.69 -5.31 -9.90
N ASP A 487 -3.50 -4.29 -10.20
CA ASP A 487 -4.92 -4.28 -9.87
C ASP A 487 -5.83 -4.85 -10.97
N GLY A 488 -5.28 -5.32 -12.08
CA GLY A 488 -5.99 -5.73 -13.30
C GLY A 488 -6.44 -4.58 -14.18
N ALA A 489 -6.23 -3.32 -13.77
CA ALA A 489 -6.56 -2.11 -14.52
C ALA A 489 -5.32 -1.38 -15.08
N GLY A 490 -4.16 -2.02 -14.99
CA GLY A 490 -2.88 -1.48 -15.48
C GLY A 490 -2.10 -0.67 -14.44
N ASN A 491 -2.58 -0.56 -13.19
CA ASN A 491 -1.83 0.05 -12.11
C ASN A 491 -0.98 -1.02 -11.42
N TRP A 492 0.29 -0.70 -11.21
CA TRP A 492 1.26 -1.62 -10.61
C TRP A 492 1.74 -1.10 -9.27
N PHE A 493 2.00 -2.01 -8.35
CA PHE A 493 2.35 -1.70 -6.98
C PHE A 493 3.56 -2.51 -6.52
N TYR A 494 4.33 -1.87 -5.67
CA TYR A 494 5.48 -2.41 -4.93
C TYR A 494 5.12 -2.45 -3.45
N THR A 495 5.32 -3.60 -2.80
CA THR A 495 5.22 -3.73 -1.34
C THR A 495 6.55 -4.06 -0.71
N SER A 496 6.82 -3.56 0.48
CA SER A 496 7.98 -3.99 1.29
C SER A 496 7.80 -3.60 2.74
N GLN A 497 8.69 -4.08 3.61
CA GLN A 497 8.99 -3.39 4.86
C GLN A 497 9.77 -2.09 4.60
N GLY A 498 9.68 -1.15 5.54
CA GLY A 498 10.58 -0.04 5.74
C GLY A 498 10.92 0.07 7.21
N ARG A 499 12.22 0.10 7.53
CA ARG A 499 12.71 0.25 8.90
C ARG A 499 13.12 1.68 9.17
N PHE A 500 13.01 2.10 10.42
CA PHE A 500 13.67 3.33 10.85
C PHE A 500 15.19 3.12 10.99
N PRO A 501 15.98 4.19 10.85
CA PRO A 501 17.35 4.21 11.38
C PRO A 501 17.38 3.86 12.88
N VAL A 502 18.55 3.45 13.37
CA VAL A 502 18.76 3.30 14.82
C VAL A 502 18.66 4.66 15.52
N ASN A 503 18.24 4.68 16.78
CA ASN A 503 18.16 5.87 17.65
C ASN A 503 17.16 6.97 17.18
N VAL A 504 16.18 6.65 16.34
CA VAL A 504 15.09 7.59 16.03
C VAL A 504 14.29 7.92 17.29
N GLY A 505 14.00 9.21 17.52
CA GLY A 505 13.18 9.67 18.65
C GLY A 505 13.75 9.36 20.05
N GLY A 506 15.04 9.01 20.15
CA GLY A 506 15.65 8.53 21.40
C GLY A 506 15.40 7.04 21.70
N ASN A 507 14.80 6.29 20.78
CA ASN A 507 14.60 4.85 20.89
C ASN A 507 15.77 4.09 20.24
N GLU A 508 16.63 3.46 21.05
CA GLU A 508 17.78 2.67 20.58
C GLU A 508 17.39 1.47 19.70
N TYR A 509 16.15 0.98 19.85
CA TYR A 509 15.62 -0.19 19.13
C TYR A 509 14.73 0.19 17.95
N SER A 510 14.68 1.47 17.56
CA SER A 510 13.83 1.95 16.45
C SER A 510 14.05 1.21 15.13
N ASN A 511 15.23 0.61 14.88
CA ASN A 511 15.44 -0.20 13.68
C ASN A 511 14.62 -1.50 13.61
N ALA A 512 14.06 -1.97 14.74
CA ALA A 512 13.14 -3.09 14.77
C ALA A 512 11.71 -2.72 14.37
N ILE A 513 11.41 -1.43 14.18
CA ILE A 513 10.15 -0.96 13.61
C ILE A 513 10.16 -1.30 12.13
N MET A 514 9.09 -1.94 11.66
CA MET A 514 8.93 -2.43 10.30
C MET A 514 7.56 -1.95 9.80
N MET A 515 7.55 -0.77 9.21
CA MET A 515 6.35 -0.19 8.60
C MET A 515 6.16 -0.80 7.21
N GLY A 516 4.98 -1.33 6.94
CA GLY A 516 4.58 -1.79 5.63
C GLY A 516 4.50 -0.62 4.67
N HIS A 517 5.13 -0.75 3.52
CA HIS A 517 5.07 0.19 2.43
C HIS A 517 4.27 -0.42 1.29
N VAL A 518 3.33 0.34 0.74
CA VAL A 518 2.78 0.16 -0.60
C VAL A 518 3.23 1.36 -1.42
N ARG A 519 3.67 1.17 -2.65
CA ARG A 519 4.13 2.25 -3.55
C ARG A 519 3.64 1.99 -4.96
N SER A 520 3.31 3.03 -5.70
CA SER A 520 3.01 2.91 -7.13
C SER A 520 4.27 2.55 -7.91
N ILE A 521 4.11 1.85 -9.02
CA ILE A 521 5.14 1.63 -10.04
C ILE A 521 4.68 2.28 -11.33
N ARG A 522 5.52 3.16 -11.89
CA ARG A 522 5.44 3.57 -13.29
C ARG A 522 6.39 2.73 -14.14
N TRP A 523 6.10 2.59 -15.42
CA TRP A 523 6.95 1.87 -16.36
C TRP A 523 7.53 2.86 -17.37
N ASP A 524 8.84 2.80 -17.58
CA ASP A 524 9.48 3.64 -18.58
C ASP A 524 9.18 3.16 -20.01
N ALA A 525 9.51 3.98 -21.01
CA ALA A 525 9.32 3.66 -22.42
C ALA A 525 10.09 2.42 -22.91
N ASN A 526 11.09 1.93 -22.15
CA ASN A 526 11.86 0.72 -22.44
C ASN A 526 11.33 -0.51 -21.69
N GLY A 527 10.25 -0.34 -20.92
CA GLY A 527 9.60 -1.36 -20.12
C GLY A 527 10.31 -1.68 -18.80
N TRP A 528 11.05 -0.75 -18.20
CA TRP A 528 11.64 -0.93 -16.87
C TRP A 528 10.82 -0.24 -15.77
N PRO A 529 10.69 -0.86 -14.59
CA PRO A 529 9.87 -0.33 -13.51
C PRO A 529 10.58 0.83 -12.79
N LEU A 530 9.77 1.78 -12.35
CA LEU A 530 10.11 2.95 -11.56
C LEU A 530 9.20 2.97 -10.33
N VAL A 531 9.74 2.54 -9.18
CA VAL A 531 9.02 2.65 -7.90
C VAL A 531 8.94 4.12 -7.52
N MET A 532 7.73 4.58 -7.18
CA MET A 532 7.50 5.98 -6.85
C MET A 532 8.04 6.36 -5.45
N PRO A 533 8.50 7.62 -5.26
CA PRO A 533 9.25 8.03 -4.07
C PRO A 533 8.47 8.03 -2.76
N GLU A 534 7.15 8.15 -2.83
CA GLU A 534 6.28 8.21 -1.68
C GLU A 534 5.44 6.95 -1.56
N ARG A 535 5.01 6.63 -0.33
CA ARG A 535 4.07 5.53 -0.12
C ARG A 535 2.71 5.91 -0.73
N TYR A 536 2.06 4.92 -1.32
CA TYR A 536 0.76 5.04 -1.95
C TYR A 536 -0.28 5.49 -0.93
N GLY A 537 -0.99 6.55 -1.27
CA GLY A 537 -2.11 7.07 -0.48
C GLY A 537 -3.43 7.17 -1.26
N ALA A 538 -3.53 6.54 -2.43
CA ALA A 538 -4.69 6.66 -3.31
C ALA A 538 -5.04 8.11 -3.68
N VAL A 539 -4.02 8.94 -3.91
CA VAL A 539 -4.22 10.32 -4.38
C VAL A 539 -4.86 10.30 -5.78
N PRO A 540 -5.96 11.03 -6.00
CA PRO A 540 -6.56 11.16 -7.33
C PRO A 540 -5.57 11.72 -8.36
N GLN A 541 -5.44 11.03 -9.50
CA GLN A 541 -4.45 11.38 -10.53
C GLN A 541 -4.97 12.45 -11.50
N ALA A 542 -5.43 13.59 -10.97
CA ALA A 542 -5.75 14.75 -11.80
C ALA A 542 -4.52 15.15 -12.65
N PRO A 543 -4.65 15.39 -13.96
CA PRO A 543 -3.50 15.71 -14.81
C PRO A 543 -2.66 16.84 -14.23
N ILE A 544 -1.34 16.65 -14.18
CA ILE A 544 -0.40 17.68 -13.76
C ILE A 544 -0.26 18.69 -14.89
N THR A 545 -0.22 19.97 -14.52
CA THR A 545 0.01 21.07 -15.45
C THR A 545 1.45 21.57 -15.37
N GLU A 546 1.92 22.21 -16.44
CA GLU A 546 3.28 22.77 -16.48
C GLU A 546 3.52 23.82 -15.39
N ASN A 547 2.50 24.62 -15.07
CA ASN A 547 2.55 25.61 -13.99
C ASN A 547 2.80 24.96 -12.63
N GLU A 548 2.26 23.76 -12.40
CA GLU A 548 2.51 22.99 -11.18
C GLU A 548 3.88 22.33 -11.15
N ILE A 549 4.67 22.34 -12.23
CA ILE A 549 6.05 21.81 -12.21
C ILE A 549 7.01 22.84 -11.65
N ALA A 550 6.81 24.11 -11.98
CA ALA A 550 7.68 25.21 -11.60
C ALA A 550 7.85 25.35 -10.08
N GLY A 551 9.04 25.72 -9.63
CA GLY A 551 9.37 25.87 -8.21
C GLY A 551 10.36 24.82 -7.70
N ASP A 552 10.46 24.70 -6.39
CA ASP A 552 11.44 23.87 -5.71
C ASP A 552 10.97 22.43 -5.52
N TRP A 553 11.92 21.52 -5.65
CA TRP A 553 11.75 20.09 -5.45
C TRP A 553 12.88 19.57 -4.58
N GLU A 554 12.55 18.61 -3.73
CA GLU A 554 13.55 17.68 -3.22
C GLU A 554 13.95 16.72 -4.33
N HIS A 555 15.24 16.51 -4.51
CA HIS A 555 15.82 15.61 -5.51
C HIS A 555 16.88 14.73 -4.86
N LEU A 556 16.80 13.41 -5.04
CA LEU A 556 17.82 12.48 -4.58
C LEU A 556 18.15 11.42 -5.63
N ALA A 557 19.35 10.85 -5.50
CA ALA A 557 19.81 9.74 -6.34
C ALA A 557 20.13 8.51 -5.49
N LEU A 558 19.39 7.43 -5.73
CA LEU A 558 19.67 6.10 -5.21
C LEU A 558 20.87 5.50 -5.96
N THR A 559 21.79 4.90 -5.20
CA THR A 559 23.04 4.32 -5.73
C THR A 559 23.37 3.01 -5.00
N THR A 560 24.37 2.27 -5.50
CA THR A 560 24.79 0.97 -4.93
C THR A 560 25.39 1.04 -3.53
N SER A 561 25.80 2.22 -3.07
CA SER A 561 26.30 2.39 -1.70
C SER A 561 25.11 2.63 -0.78
N THR A 562 24.69 1.59 -0.07
CA THR A 562 23.42 1.53 0.65
C THR A 562 23.54 1.50 2.18
N GLY A 563 24.75 1.46 2.75
CA GLY A 563 24.94 1.52 4.23
C GLY A 563 24.62 2.87 4.87
N THR A 564 24.16 3.85 4.11
CA THR A 564 23.81 5.18 4.58
C THR A 564 22.64 5.70 3.76
N GLN A 565 21.74 6.44 4.42
CA GLN A 565 20.62 7.08 3.75
C GLN A 565 21.10 8.11 2.73
N ARG A 566 20.48 8.09 1.54
CA ARG A 566 20.59 9.16 0.55
C ARG A 566 19.67 10.31 0.95
N THR A 567 20.22 11.51 1.07
CA THR A 567 19.46 12.72 1.37
C THR A 567 19.14 13.49 0.10
N SER A 568 18.06 14.27 0.14
CA SER A 568 17.68 15.19 -0.93
C SER A 568 18.58 16.43 -1.00
N GLU A 569 18.60 17.03 -2.19
CA GLU A 569 19.01 18.41 -2.44
C GLU A 569 17.85 19.18 -3.10
N THR A 570 17.91 20.51 -3.11
CA THR A 570 16.91 21.33 -3.79
C THR A 570 17.20 21.45 -5.29
N MET A 571 16.22 21.07 -6.10
CA MET A 571 16.18 21.24 -7.55
C MET A 571 15.06 22.24 -7.91
N THR A 572 15.40 23.34 -8.59
CA THR A 572 14.43 24.41 -8.89
C THR A 572 14.13 24.45 -10.39
N TYR A 573 12.86 24.29 -10.77
CA TYR A 573 12.38 24.37 -12.14
C TYR A 573 11.81 25.76 -12.42
N ASP A 574 12.46 26.52 -13.31
CA ASP A 574 12.01 27.86 -13.69
C ASP A 574 11.14 27.80 -14.95
N LEU A 575 9.91 28.31 -14.85
CA LEU A 575 8.94 28.33 -15.95
C LEU A 575 9.30 29.34 -17.04
N GLY A 576 9.83 30.51 -16.66
CA GLY A 576 10.10 31.59 -17.62
C GLY A 576 11.23 31.28 -18.59
N THR A 577 12.22 30.50 -18.15
CA THR A 577 13.40 30.13 -18.93
C THR A 577 13.42 28.66 -19.35
N HIS A 578 12.50 27.83 -18.83
CA HIS A 578 12.53 26.37 -18.95
C HIS A 578 13.90 25.77 -18.59
N LYS A 579 14.53 26.33 -17.56
CA LYS A 579 15.82 25.86 -17.02
C LYS A 579 15.67 25.38 -15.59
N ILE A 580 16.55 24.46 -15.23
CA ILE A 580 16.82 24.08 -13.86
C ILE A 580 17.84 25.08 -13.29
N THR A 581 17.52 25.75 -12.19
CA THR A 581 18.34 26.87 -11.65
C THR A 581 19.13 26.50 -10.39
N SER A 582 18.80 25.37 -9.75
CA SER A 582 19.48 24.81 -8.57
C SER A 582 19.66 23.29 -8.68
N GLY A 583 20.51 22.69 -7.84
CA GLY A 583 20.73 21.24 -7.75
C GLY A 583 21.73 20.68 -8.79
N SER A 584 21.88 19.36 -8.79
CA SER A 584 22.84 18.61 -9.63
C SER A 584 22.66 18.81 -11.13
N TRP A 585 21.49 19.27 -11.57
CA TRP A 585 21.18 19.52 -12.98
C TRP A 585 21.08 21.01 -13.32
N LYS A 586 21.65 21.88 -12.49
CA LYS A 586 21.69 23.32 -12.76
C LYS A 586 22.17 23.64 -14.18
N ASN A 587 21.44 24.53 -14.84
CA ASN A 587 21.56 24.95 -16.24
C ASN A 587 21.03 23.97 -17.29
N ALA A 588 20.56 22.77 -16.91
CA ALA A 588 19.84 21.91 -17.85
C ALA A 588 18.50 22.57 -18.25
N THR A 589 18.09 22.38 -19.50
CA THR A 589 16.74 22.75 -19.95
C THR A 589 15.78 21.61 -19.69
N TRP A 590 14.49 21.91 -19.60
CA TRP A 590 13.44 20.92 -19.41
C TRP A 590 12.22 21.19 -20.29
N THR A 591 11.52 20.12 -20.69
CA THR A 591 10.25 20.18 -21.42
C THR A 591 9.24 19.24 -20.78
N PHE A 592 7.99 19.67 -20.67
CA PHE A 592 6.91 18.85 -20.12
C PHE A 592 6.04 18.25 -21.23
N ASP A 593 5.74 16.96 -21.12
CA ASP A 593 4.76 16.25 -21.93
C ASP A 593 3.53 15.90 -21.09
N ALA A 594 2.41 16.59 -21.38
CA ALA A 594 1.15 16.41 -20.68
C ALA A 594 0.47 15.06 -20.97
N ALA A 595 0.73 14.42 -22.12
CA ALA A 595 0.11 13.14 -22.45
C ALA A 595 0.76 11.99 -21.70
N THR A 596 2.10 12.01 -21.60
CA THR A 596 2.85 10.98 -20.88
C THR A 596 3.09 11.32 -19.41
N GLN A 597 2.80 12.55 -18.99
CA GLN A 597 3.09 13.10 -17.67
C GLN A 597 4.58 12.92 -17.36
N THR A 598 5.44 13.42 -18.24
CA THR A 598 6.90 13.33 -18.11
C THR A 598 7.60 14.66 -18.31
N ILE A 599 8.76 14.81 -17.66
CA ILE A 599 9.71 15.90 -17.92
C ILE A 599 10.94 15.32 -18.59
N THR A 600 11.30 15.82 -19.78
CA THR A 600 12.58 15.50 -20.41
C THR A 600 13.58 16.60 -20.12
N THR A 601 14.74 16.23 -19.58
CA THR A 601 15.82 17.18 -19.25
C THR A 601 16.96 17.08 -20.27
N SER A 602 17.66 18.19 -20.53
CA SER A 602 18.88 18.18 -21.36
C SER A 602 20.07 17.46 -20.68
N ALA A 603 19.91 17.05 -19.42
CA ALA A 603 20.82 16.15 -18.72
C ALA A 603 20.67 14.67 -19.16
N GLY A 604 19.75 14.37 -20.09
CA GLY A 604 19.53 13.02 -20.61
C GLY A 604 18.71 12.14 -19.68
N VAL A 605 17.85 12.74 -18.85
CA VAL A 605 16.98 12.03 -17.90
C VAL A 605 15.53 12.38 -18.18
N VAL A 606 14.68 11.35 -18.27
CA VAL A 606 13.22 11.47 -18.41
C VAL A 606 12.58 11.16 -17.07
N LEU A 607 11.87 12.13 -16.50
CA LEU A 607 11.23 12.05 -15.19
C LEU A 607 9.76 11.69 -15.37
N TYR A 608 9.31 10.60 -14.75
CA TYR A 608 7.93 10.15 -14.79
C TYR A 608 7.19 10.68 -13.57
N LEU A 609 6.26 11.61 -13.79
CA LEU A 609 5.54 12.33 -12.73
C LEU A 609 4.33 11.53 -12.21
N GLN A 610 3.97 11.71 -10.95
CA GLN A 610 2.72 11.20 -10.39
C GLN A 610 2.28 12.07 -9.22
N ARG A 611 0.99 12.06 -8.86
CA ARG A 611 0.54 12.61 -7.57
C ARG A 611 0.62 11.54 -6.50
N GLU A 612 1.18 11.88 -5.35
CA GLU A 612 1.30 10.97 -4.19
C GLU A 612 1.12 11.78 -2.90
N VAL A 613 1.06 11.10 -1.76
CA VAL A 613 1.00 11.78 -0.46
C VAL A 613 2.36 12.36 -0.12
N ASP A 614 2.37 13.61 0.37
CA ASP A 614 3.51 14.17 1.08
C ASP A 614 3.46 13.67 2.53
N TRP A 615 4.19 12.59 2.81
CA TRP A 615 4.19 11.96 4.13
C TRP A 615 4.91 12.80 5.19
N GLU A 616 5.78 13.72 4.75
CA GLU A 616 6.54 14.64 5.58
C GLU A 616 5.81 15.96 5.88
N ALA A 617 4.69 16.24 5.21
CA ALA A 617 3.88 17.42 5.48
C ALA A 617 3.06 17.27 6.78
N SER A 618 2.83 18.39 7.48
CA SER A 618 2.00 18.45 8.69
C SER A 618 1.04 19.65 8.65
N PRO A 619 -0.27 19.46 8.44
CA PRO A 619 -0.93 18.17 8.15
C PRO A 619 -0.49 17.58 6.80
N ARG A 620 -0.60 16.25 6.66
CA ARG A 620 -0.32 15.57 5.39
C ARG A 620 -1.27 16.03 4.30
N THR A 621 -0.78 16.06 3.08
CA THR A 621 -1.53 16.47 1.88
C THR A 621 -0.98 15.75 0.65
N HIS A 622 -1.59 15.93 -0.51
CA HIS A 622 -1.03 15.42 -1.76
C HIS A 622 0.11 16.32 -2.27
N THR A 623 1.07 15.76 -2.99
CA THR A 623 2.11 16.49 -3.72
C THR A 623 2.35 15.84 -5.08
N ILE A 624 3.28 16.39 -5.86
CA ILE A 624 3.76 15.79 -7.11
C ILE A 624 5.13 15.18 -6.85
N VAL A 625 5.32 13.97 -7.33
CA VAL A 625 6.58 13.24 -7.26
C VAL A 625 7.06 12.88 -8.66
N TYR A 626 8.33 12.54 -8.80
CA TYR A 626 8.82 11.83 -9.99
C TYR A 626 9.79 10.71 -9.64
N ALA A 627 9.85 9.72 -10.52
CA ALA A 627 10.91 8.73 -10.56
C ALA A 627 11.56 8.69 -11.96
N ALA A 628 12.85 8.37 -12.01
CA ALA A 628 13.59 8.25 -13.26
C ALA A 628 14.79 7.33 -13.10
N GLN A 629 15.33 6.86 -14.23
CA GLN A 629 16.58 6.11 -14.26
C GLN A 629 17.52 6.61 -15.33
N SER A 630 18.79 6.74 -14.95
CA SER A 630 19.87 7.08 -15.87
C SER A 630 21.21 6.83 -15.18
N ASN A 631 22.26 6.51 -15.95
CA ASN A 631 23.63 6.38 -15.45
C ASN A 631 23.78 5.51 -14.19
N GLN A 632 23.15 4.32 -14.18
CA GLN A 632 23.19 3.38 -13.04
C GLN A 632 22.63 3.95 -11.72
N LYS A 633 21.76 4.96 -11.82
CA LYS A 633 21.08 5.60 -10.69
C LYS A 633 19.57 5.61 -10.92
N THR A 634 18.85 5.56 -9.81
CA THR A 634 17.43 5.90 -9.78
C THR A 634 17.28 7.23 -9.09
N TYR A 635 16.60 8.16 -9.76
CA TYR A 635 16.33 9.48 -9.24
C TYR A 635 14.91 9.52 -8.73
N TRP A 636 14.75 10.10 -7.55
CA TRP A 636 13.46 10.43 -6.97
C TRP A 636 13.39 11.93 -6.76
N GLY A 637 12.19 12.47 -6.89
CA GLY A 637 11.94 13.82 -6.41
C GLY A 637 10.51 14.03 -5.95
N LYS A 638 10.36 15.02 -5.07
CA LYS A 638 9.11 15.43 -4.45
C LYS A 638 9.02 16.94 -4.50
N LYS A 639 7.89 17.46 -4.99
CA LYS A 639 7.66 18.90 -5.08
C LYS A 639 7.47 19.48 -3.68
N LEU A 640 8.15 20.58 -3.40
CA LEU A 640 7.93 21.35 -2.18
C LEU A 640 6.67 22.20 -2.33
N GLN A 641 5.82 22.17 -1.29
CA GLN A 641 4.55 22.91 -1.22
C GLN A 641 4.75 24.41 -0.99
#